data_AF-A0A0P6YGH3-F1
#
_entry.id   AF-A0A0P6YGH3-F1
#
_cell.length_a   1.000
_cell.length_b   1.000
_cell.length_c   1.000
_cell.angle_alpha   90.00
_cell.angle_beta   90.00
_cell.angle_gamma   90.00
#
_symmetry.space_group_name_H-M   'P 1'
#
loop_
_entity.id
_entity.type
_entity.pdbx_description
1 polymer ?
#
loop_
_entity_poly.entity_id
_entity_poly.type
_entity_poly.pdbx_seq_one_letter_code
_entity_poly.pdbx_strand_id
1 'polypeptide(L)'
;MQRPHGIRQGQMTINVPGVIRTLGESLYADPHVAIRELLQNAHDTCLVRQADDPNAPLPEIHVRYDPFGRSLTIEDNGTGMTEAEVEQFLSVIGASNTDAVRSRLEALGERSLAERLIGRFGLGMLAAFIIGERIEFVTRSFRSEGEAAVWWECTGEQSYRMGQTTRATAGTTVTVAIKPGQVHLLREDELSRLIRLFADLLSVPIYLDPSPRPVNVMQAPWHSEASDSDYIRYLNELYPSESVLAVIPLNVEEDNGAFKLGGVLFIPKQPYLNVREHGDLIVYVRRMFVCRGERSLLPEWAKFVKGVVESPNLRETTSREALRRDEYFERVQRTLGQVILNYLEQLALNDQRLFREIVTQHNRVIKSWALISDELFARIKDIVLFDTDAGRMNLPRYFEQSQLSRSGINSDDPHQRLLFYFTTPGGIGQHAVLFAAKGLRVIDAQYFPDEPFLRRYAELTENIGLRRLDVGGDFIFEALTNKDERWLELEERYAEMGVQAQVAQYLPESIPAVLIFAENSETTEQVDTLLADPNLSQSIKQLLRAMLDERKAERKSSANKGMLYLNARNPVINQVATLNHYSDPQMRDVLIFLYNNALMLSAQGAQRLVKPEHAKQIFDANNRVASALMNAITGTPSVINLPPATVAPYVLLINTLGNAQVNQEVRSVLESAPFFLRVVGIDAALSLTEHSLQSLQQAACIVVDASEPAQASLLALGAVWALAPNVPIIALRAGEADRLAIPAIDAVYDLGVRGDSLRHALQELNLAQAASRLSAADFLRYEFVSERLAQALAEHFRSIDEVLNADPAEVSNLLGVRLAPLGLIEELQRALQEDRDA
;
A
#
# COMPACT_ATOMS: atom_id res chain seq x y z
N MET A 1 -48.58 54.53 -39.03
CA MET A 1 -48.95 53.12 -39.30
C MET A 1 -50.04 52.72 -38.32
N GLN A 2 -51.27 52.54 -38.80
CA GLN A 2 -52.38 52.00 -38.01
C GLN A 2 -52.25 50.48 -37.88
N ARG A 3 -52.48 49.92 -36.68
CA ARG A 3 -52.51 48.46 -36.47
C ARG A 3 -53.71 47.86 -37.21
N PRO A 4 -53.57 46.71 -37.89
CA PRO A 4 -54.65 46.12 -38.66
C PRO A 4 -55.77 45.62 -37.74
N HIS A 5 -57.02 45.73 -38.22
CA HIS A 5 -58.21 45.14 -37.59
C HIS A 5 -58.32 43.67 -37.98
N GLY A 6 -58.68 42.83 -37.00
CA GLY A 6 -58.77 41.36 -37.16
C GLY A 6 -57.64 40.58 -36.47
N ILE A 7 -57.21 40.98 -35.27
CA ILE A 7 -56.33 40.15 -34.45
C ILE A 7 -57.15 38.98 -33.91
N ARG A 8 -56.92 37.76 -34.42
CA ARG A 8 -57.32 36.53 -33.73
C ARG A 8 -56.26 36.17 -32.70
N GLN A 9 -56.65 36.08 -31.43
CA GLN A 9 -55.84 35.40 -30.42
C GLN A 9 -55.92 33.90 -30.67
N GLY A 10 -54.77 33.28 -30.94
CA GLY A 10 -54.62 31.82 -30.93
C GLY A 10 -54.08 31.37 -29.58
N GLN A 11 -54.65 30.31 -29.02
CA GLN A 11 -54.01 29.56 -27.95
C GLN A 11 -52.95 28.64 -28.56
N MET A 12 -51.70 28.75 -28.11
CA MET A 12 -50.72 27.68 -28.29
C MET A 12 -51.19 26.48 -27.47
N THR A 13 -51.56 25.40 -28.15
CA THR A 13 -51.89 24.11 -27.55
C THR A 13 -50.59 23.32 -27.40
N ILE A 14 -50.26 22.92 -26.17
CA ILE A 14 -49.08 22.08 -25.90
C ILE A 14 -49.33 20.70 -26.50
N ASN A 15 -48.38 20.21 -27.29
CA ASN A 15 -48.37 18.83 -27.77
C ASN A 15 -47.88 17.92 -26.64
N VAL A 16 -48.79 17.39 -25.82
CA VAL A 16 -48.50 16.44 -24.73
C VAL A 16 -47.61 15.26 -25.20
N PRO A 17 -47.88 14.60 -26.35
CA PRO A 17 -46.96 13.64 -26.96
C PRO A 17 -45.55 14.18 -27.19
N GLY A 18 -45.41 15.45 -27.57
CA GLY A 18 -44.13 16.13 -27.76
C GLY A 18 -43.37 16.32 -26.44
N VAL A 19 -44.06 16.68 -25.36
CA VAL A 19 -43.47 16.83 -24.01
C VAL A 19 -43.05 15.46 -23.46
N ILE A 20 -43.91 14.44 -23.56
CA ILE A 20 -43.60 13.07 -23.14
C ILE A 20 -42.39 12.53 -23.91
N ARG A 21 -42.34 12.76 -25.23
CA ARG A 21 -41.18 12.39 -26.05
C ARG A 21 -39.92 13.12 -25.60
N THR A 22 -39.95 14.43 -25.39
CA THR A 22 -38.78 15.20 -24.90
C THR A 22 -38.36 14.77 -23.48
N LEU A 23 -39.31 14.42 -22.61
CA LEU A 23 -38.99 13.88 -21.29
C LEU A 23 -38.26 12.54 -21.39
N GLY A 24 -38.74 11.63 -22.25
CA GLY A 24 -38.12 10.31 -22.46
C GLY A 24 -36.83 10.33 -23.29
N GLU A 25 -36.66 11.28 -24.22
CA GLU A 25 -35.48 11.36 -25.10
C GLU A 25 -34.39 12.31 -24.59
N SER A 26 -34.68 13.24 -23.67
CA SER A 26 -33.76 14.33 -23.32
C SER A 26 -33.64 14.68 -21.83
N LEU A 27 -34.55 14.22 -20.96
CA LEU A 27 -34.54 14.58 -19.53
C LEU A 27 -34.41 13.37 -18.59
N TYR A 28 -34.93 12.21 -18.99
CA TYR A 28 -34.91 10.98 -18.19
C TYR A 28 -34.47 9.79 -19.04
N ALA A 29 -33.16 9.55 -19.09
CA ALA A 29 -32.60 8.39 -19.78
C ALA A 29 -32.80 7.08 -18.98
N ASP A 30 -32.90 7.17 -17.65
CA ASP A 30 -33.14 6.02 -16.77
C ASP A 30 -34.65 5.84 -16.47
N PRO A 31 -35.28 4.72 -16.87
CA PRO A 31 -36.67 4.39 -16.53
C PRO A 31 -36.96 4.36 -15.02
N HIS A 32 -35.95 4.13 -14.18
CA HIS A 32 -36.10 4.07 -12.74
C HIS A 32 -36.54 5.39 -12.10
N VAL A 33 -36.27 6.52 -12.74
CA VAL A 33 -36.66 7.85 -12.23
C VAL A 33 -38.18 7.97 -12.10
N ALA A 34 -38.95 7.26 -12.92
CA ALA A 34 -40.42 7.23 -12.79
C ALA A 34 -40.88 6.75 -11.40
N ILE A 35 -40.24 5.72 -10.85
CA ILE A 35 -40.57 5.16 -9.53
C ILE A 35 -40.20 6.17 -8.45
N ARG A 36 -39.02 6.79 -8.57
CA ARG A 36 -38.57 7.86 -7.67
C ARG A 36 -39.59 9.00 -7.58
N GLU A 37 -40.05 9.51 -8.72
CA GLU A 37 -41.00 10.63 -8.75
C GLU A 37 -42.36 10.25 -8.14
N LEU A 38 -42.86 9.05 -8.42
CA LEU A 38 -44.11 8.57 -7.83
C LEU A 38 -44.02 8.43 -6.31
N LEU A 39 -42.93 7.84 -5.79
CA LEU A 39 -42.69 7.72 -4.35
C LEU A 39 -42.54 9.08 -3.67
N GLN A 40 -41.84 10.02 -4.32
CA GLN A 40 -41.68 11.37 -3.79
C GLN A 40 -43.02 12.10 -3.70
N ASN A 41 -43.87 12.03 -4.73
CA ASN A 41 -45.19 12.67 -4.70
C ASN A 41 -46.09 12.07 -3.60
N ALA A 42 -46.06 10.75 -3.44
CA ALA A 42 -46.78 10.05 -2.37
C ALA A 42 -46.31 10.51 -0.98
N HIS A 43 -44.99 10.64 -0.79
CA HIS A 43 -44.38 11.11 0.46
C HIS A 43 -44.72 12.58 0.77
N ASP A 44 -44.58 13.47 -0.21
CA ASP A 44 -44.83 14.90 -0.04
C ASP A 44 -46.28 15.17 0.38
N THR A 45 -47.25 14.49 -0.24
CA THR A 45 -48.67 14.63 0.12
C THR A 45 -49.00 14.09 1.51
N CYS A 46 -48.29 13.04 1.97
CA CYS A 46 -48.40 12.55 3.34
C CYS A 46 -47.89 13.57 4.35
N LEU A 47 -46.75 14.21 4.08
CA LEU A 47 -46.19 15.25 4.95
C LEU A 47 -47.09 16.49 5.02
N VAL A 48 -47.63 16.94 3.88
CA VAL A 48 -48.56 18.06 3.85
C VAL A 48 -49.82 17.75 4.65
N ARG A 49 -50.37 16.54 4.55
CA ARG A 49 -51.53 16.14 5.35
C ARG A 49 -51.22 16.16 6.84
N GLN A 50 -50.08 15.62 7.27
CA GLN A 50 -49.67 15.62 8.67
C GLN A 50 -49.48 17.04 9.23
N ALA A 51 -49.07 17.99 8.39
CA ALA A 51 -48.94 19.40 8.78
C ALA A 51 -50.31 20.11 8.88
N ASP A 52 -51.24 19.80 7.98
CA ASP A 52 -52.54 20.47 7.90
C ASP A 52 -53.61 19.85 8.83
N ASP A 53 -53.53 18.55 9.11
CA ASP A 53 -54.46 17.79 9.94
C ASP A 53 -53.70 17.03 11.05
N PRO A 54 -53.61 17.60 12.27
CA PRO A 54 -52.93 16.95 13.40
C PRO A 54 -53.54 15.62 13.85
N ASN A 55 -54.78 15.32 13.45
CA ASN A 55 -55.47 14.06 13.77
C ASN A 55 -55.43 13.06 12.60
N ALA A 56 -54.69 13.36 11.54
CA ALA A 56 -54.54 12.47 10.41
C ALA A 56 -53.95 11.12 10.86
N PRO A 57 -54.41 9.99 10.28
CA PRO A 57 -53.76 8.69 10.47
C PRO A 57 -52.26 8.77 10.17
N LEU A 58 -51.47 7.91 10.82
CA LEU A 58 -50.03 7.84 10.55
C LEU A 58 -49.79 7.67 9.03
N PRO A 59 -48.85 8.44 8.46
CA PRO A 59 -48.64 8.43 7.02
C PRO A 59 -48.05 7.09 6.59
N GLU A 60 -48.56 6.53 5.50
CA GLU A 60 -48.10 5.25 4.94
C GLU A 60 -48.20 5.26 3.41
N ILE A 61 -47.24 4.59 2.77
CA ILE A 61 -47.22 4.41 1.31
C ILE A 61 -47.16 2.91 1.01
N HIS A 62 -48.07 2.43 0.17
CA HIS A 62 -48.12 1.04 -0.28
C HIS A 62 -47.77 0.95 -1.76
N VAL A 63 -46.77 0.13 -2.07
CA VAL A 63 -46.38 -0.24 -3.43
C VAL A 63 -46.89 -1.66 -3.70
N ARG A 64 -47.76 -1.81 -4.69
CA ARG A 64 -48.27 -3.10 -5.17
C ARG A 64 -47.85 -3.34 -6.60
N TYR A 65 -47.64 -4.59 -6.98
CA TYR A 65 -47.21 -4.94 -8.32
C TYR A 65 -47.89 -6.23 -8.78
N ASP A 66 -48.22 -6.30 -10.06
CA ASP A 66 -48.76 -7.49 -10.73
C ASP A 66 -47.98 -7.73 -12.04
N PRO A 67 -47.00 -8.65 -12.04
CA PRO A 67 -46.24 -8.98 -13.25
C PRO A 67 -47.10 -9.55 -14.38
N PHE A 68 -48.21 -10.23 -14.05
CA PHE A 68 -49.10 -10.86 -15.05
C PHE A 68 -50.04 -9.82 -15.67
N GLY A 69 -50.65 -8.97 -14.84
CA GLY A 69 -51.47 -7.83 -15.27
C GLY A 69 -50.65 -6.64 -15.80
N ARG A 70 -49.32 -6.67 -15.65
CA ARG A 70 -48.38 -5.59 -15.97
C ARG A 70 -48.77 -4.28 -15.28
N SER A 71 -49.06 -4.30 -13.98
CA SER A 71 -49.42 -3.08 -13.25
C SER A 71 -48.50 -2.82 -12.06
N LEU A 72 -48.11 -1.56 -11.90
CA LEU A 72 -47.49 -1.02 -10.68
C LEU A 72 -48.49 -0.04 -10.06
N THR A 73 -48.79 -0.20 -8.78
CA THR A 73 -49.72 0.66 -8.04
C THR A 73 -49.01 1.27 -6.85
N ILE A 74 -49.10 2.59 -6.69
CA ILE A 74 -48.60 3.33 -5.53
C ILE A 74 -49.79 4.00 -4.86
N GLU A 75 -50.03 3.65 -3.62
CA GLU A 75 -51.13 4.18 -2.80
C GLU A 75 -50.56 4.94 -1.60
N ASP A 76 -51.02 6.17 -1.42
CA ASP A 76 -50.74 6.99 -0.25
C ASP A 76 -52.03 7.31 0.52
N ASN A 77 -51.88 7.60 1.80
CA ASN A 77 -52.93 8.19 2.63
C ASN A 77 -52.69 9.70 2.85
N GLY A 78 -52.10 10.39 1.87
CA GLY A 78 -51.81 11.82 1.91
C GLY A 78 -53.04 12.70 1.73
N THR A 79 -52.83 13.95 1.31
CA THR A 79 -53.91 14.94 1.19
C THR A 79 -55.01 14.52 0.22
N GLY A 80 -54.66 13.79 -0.84
CA GLY A 80 -55.52 13.62 -2.01
C GLY A 80 -55.82 14.95 -2.72
N MET A 81 -56.71 14.91 -3.71
CA MET A 81 -57.14 16.08 -4.49
C MET A 81 -58.66 16.10 -4.68
N THR A 82 -59.20 17.31 -4.80
CA THR A 82 -60.58 17.58 -5.27
C THR A 82 -60.61 17.63 -6.80
N GLU A 83 -61.81 17.59 -7.40
CA GLU A 83 -61.98 17.70 -8.86
C GLU A 83 -61.39 19.00 -9.40
N ALA A 84 -61.62 20.13 -8.71
CA ALA A 84 -61.05 21.42 -9.07
C ALA A 84 -59.51 21.44 -9.00
N GLU A 85 -58.92 20.79 -7.99
CA GLU A 85 -57.46 20.68 -7.87
C GLU A 85 -56.87 19.79 -8.99
N VAL A 86 -57.56 18.71 -9.39
CA VAL A 86 -57.16 17.88 -10.54
C VAL A 86 -57.23 18.68 -11.84
N GLU A 87 -58.31 19.41 -12.10
CA GLU A 87 -58.43 20.26 -13.29
C GLU A 87 -57.36 21.36 -13.31
N GLN A 88 -57.09 21.98 -12.16
CA GLN A 88 -56.05 22.99 -12.02
C GLN A 88 -54.66 22.39 -12.28
N PHE A 89 -54.34 21.23 -11.70
CA PHE A 89 -53.09 20.51 -11.92
C PHE A 89 -52.86 20.23 -13.42
N LEU A 90 -53.89 19.74 -14.12
CA LEU A 90 -53.84 19.48 -15.56
C LEU A 90 -53.71 20.77 -16.38
N SER A 91 -54.34 21.87 -15.94
CA SER A 91 -54.21 23.19 -16.61
C SER A 91 -52.79 23.77 -16.50
N VAL A 92 -52.10 23.53 -15.38
CA VAL A 92 -50.72 23.98 -15.13
C VAL A 92 -49.72 23.19 -15.99
N ILE A 93 -49.93 21.88 -16.17
CA ILE A 93 -49.15 21.06 -17.13
C ILE A 93 -49.33 21.61 -18.56
N GLY A 94 -50.51 22.17 -18.86
CA GLY A 94 -50.85 22.79 -20.14
C GLY A 94 -50.39 24.25 -20.34
N ALA A 95 -49.84 24.92 -19.32
CA ALA A 95 -49.49 26.34 -19.38
C ALA A 95 -47.98 26.57 -19.57
N SER A 96 -47.58 27.07 -20.73
CA SER A 96 -46.19 27.33 -21.12
C SER A 96 -45.48 28.49 -20.39
N ASN A 97 -46.12 29.11 -19.39
CA ASN A 97 -45.66 30.35 -18.77
C ASN A 97 -45.80 30.33 -17.24
N THR A 98 -45.10 29.39 -16.60
CA THR A 98 -45.12 29.11 -15.15
C THR A 98 -44.89 30.35 -14.28
N ASP A 99 -44.12 31.34 -14.75
CA ASP A 99 -43.89 32.59 -14.03
C ASP A 99 -45.14 33.49 -14.02
N ALA A 100 -45.95 33.50 -15.08
CA ALA A 100 -47.22 34.24 -15.10
C ALA A 100 -48.26 33.60 -14.17
N VAL A 101 -48.23 32.27 -14.00
CA VAL A 101 -49.09 31.53 -13.07
C VAL A 101 -48.66 31.78 -11.63
N ARG A 102 -47.34 31.79 -11.35
CA ARG A 102 -46.80 32.17 -10.04
C ARG A 102 -47.23 33.58 -9.65
N SER A 103 -47.02 34.56 -10.52
CA SER A 103 -47.44 35.95 -10.26
C SER A 103 -48.96 36.10 -10.11
N ARG A 104 -49.76 35.28 -10.81
CA ARG A 104 -51.23 35.29 -10.67
C ARG A 104 -51.68 34.71 -9.32
N LEU A 105 -51.06 33.63 -8.85
CA LEU A 105 -51.36 33.02 -7.56
C LEU A 105 -50.91 33.90 -6.39
N GLU A 106 -49.75 34.56 -6.52
CA GLU A 106 -49.29 35.59 -5.57
C GLU A 106 -50.28 36.76 -5.49
N ALA A 107 -50.84 37.19 -6.64
CA ALA A 107 -51.84 38.25 -6.71
C ALA A 107 -53.21 37.86 -6.14
N LEU A 108 -53.55 36.56 -6.10
CA LEU A 108 -54.78 36.02 -5.52
C LEU A 108 -54.66 35.71 -4.01
N GLY A 109 -53.50 35.97 -3.40
CA GLY A 109 -53.25 35.68 -1.98
C GLY A 109 -52.85 34.22 -1.69
N GLU A 110 -52.75 33.38 -2.72
CA GLU A 110 -52.42 31.96 -2.64
C GLU A 110 -50.88 31.73 -2.63
N ARG A 111 -50.18 32.44 -1.72
CA ARG A 111 -48.70 32.40 -1.61
C ARG A 111 -48.16 31.00 -1.36
N SER A 112 -48.87 30.18 -0.58
CA SER A 112 -48.48 28.78 -0.32
C SER A 112 -48.51 27.94 -1.60
N LEU A 113 -49.41 28.21 -2.53
CA LEU A 113 -49.49 27.56 -3.85
C LEU A 113 -48.42 28.12 -4.80
N ALA A 114 -48.12 29.42 -4.72
CA ALA A 114 -47.05 30.06 -5.47
C ALA A 114 -45.64 29.59 -5.07
N GLU A 115 -45.43 29.29 -3.79
CA GLU A 115 -44.19 28.71 -3.26
C GLU A 115 -44.10 27.20 -3.55
N ARG A 116 -45.24 26.48 -3.60
CA ARG A 116 -45.32 25.08 -4.06
C ARG A 116 -45.05 24.90 -5.55
N LEU A 117 -45.15 25.97 -6.36
CA LEU A 117 -44.73 26.01 -7.78
C LEU A 117 -43.20 25.92 -7.99
N ILE A 118 -42.43 25.57 -6.95
CA ILE A 118 -40.99 25.32 -6.99
C ILE A 118 -40.67 23.85 -7.37
N GLY A 119 -41.67 22.96 -7.35
CA GLY A 119 -41.60 21.66 -8.04
C GLY A 119 -41.46 21.89 -9.54
N ARG A 120 -40.22 21.99 -10.03
CA ARG A 120 -39.88 22.56 -11.35
C ARG A 120 -40.45 21.85 -12.56
N PHE A 121 -41.26 20.82 -12.37
CA PHE A 121 -42.05 20.20 -13.40
C PHE A 121 -43.25 19.53 -12.72
N GLY A 122 -44.47 19.97 -12.99
CA GLY A 122 -45.70 19.17 -12.80
C GLY A 122 -45.74 17.91 -13.68
N LEU A 123 -44.57 17.40 -14.07
CA LEU A 123 -44.33 16.28 -14.97
C LEU A 123 -43.98 15.01 -14.19
N GLY A 124 -43.99 15.00 -12.84
CA GLY A 124 -43.72 13.78 -12.05
C GLY A 124 -44.67 12.63 -12.41
N MET A 125 -45.93 12.94 -12.68
CA MET A 125 -46.89 11.99 -13.25
C MET A 125 -46.58 11.64 -14.71
N LEU A 126 -46.06 12.58 -15.51
CA LEU A 126 -45.64 12.28 -16.88
C LEU A 126 -44.39 11.39 -16.95
N ALA A 127 -43.52 11.43 -15.93
CA ALA A 127 -42.39 10.52 -15.82
C ALA A 127 -42.86 9.05 -15.75
N ALA A 128 -44.05 8.78 -15.21
CA ALA A 128 -44.63 7.44 -15.23
C ALA A 128 -44.95 6.94 -16.65
N PHE A 129 -45.11 7.81 -17.67
CA PHE A 129 -45.23 7.38 -19.07
C PHE A 129 -43.91 6.90 -19.68
N ILE A 130 -42.77 7.08 -18.99
CA ILE A 130 -41.49 6.47 -19.40
C ILE A 130 -41.65 4.95 -19.31
N ILE A 131 -42.17 4.46 -18.18
CA ILE A 131 -42.37 3.04 -17.89
C ILE A 131 -43.75 2.51 -18.27
N GLY A 132 -44.76 3.38 -18.34
CA GLY A 132 -46.17 3.02 -18.52
C GLY A 132 -46.79 3.41 -19.86
N GLU A 133 -47.73 2.60 -20.34
CA GLU A 133 -48.58 2.87 -21.51
C GLU A 133 -49.90 3.55 -21.14
N ARG A 134 -50.35 3.39 -19.89
CA ARG A 134 -51.56 4.00 -19.34
C ARG A 134 -51.34 4.33 -17.88
N ILE A 135 -51.74 5.51 -17.47
CA ILE A 135 -51.74 5.94 -16.08
C ILE A 135 -53.18 6.19 -15.67
N GLU A 136 -53.53 5.67 -14.50
CA GLU A 136 -54.81 5.85 -13.85
C GLU A 136 -54.55 6.34 -12.44
N PHE A 137 -55.35 7.29 -11.94
CA PHE A 137 -55.35 7.58 -10.52
C PHE A 137 -56.76 7.75 -9.95
N VAL A 138 -56.91 7.32 -8.71
CA VAL A 138 -58.10 7.54 -7.89
C VAL A 138 -57.70 8.33 -6.67
N THR A 139 -58.32 9.48 -6.46
CA THR A 139 -57.95 10.40 -5.37
C THR A 139 -59.17 10.92 -4.62
N ARG A 140 -59.01 11.13 -3.31
CA ARG A 140 -60.01 11.75 -2.45
C ARG A 140 -59.35 12.72 -1.49
N SER A 141 -59.78 13.98 -1.52
CA SER A 141 -59.28 15.02 -0.62
C SER A 141 -59.70 14.78 0.83
N PHE A 142 -58.79 15.02 1.78
CA PHE A 142 -59.09 15.02 3.21
C PHE A 142 -59.96 16.22 3.63
N ARG A 143 -59.98 17.30 2.83
CA ARG A 143 -60.72 18.53 3.11
C ARG A 143 -62.19 18.47 2.71
N SER A 144 -62.56 17.47 1.92
CA SER A 144 -63.89 17.31 1.34
C SER A 144 -64.58 16.06 1.88
N GLU A 145 -64.86 16.03 3.19
CA GLU A 145 -65.67 14.96 3.78
C GLU A 145 -67.07 14.93 3.16
N GLY A 146 -67.41 13.84 2.46
CA GLY A 146 -68.72 13.62 1.83
C GLY A 146 -68.74 13.82 0.31
N GLU A 147 -67.68 14.35 -0.30
CA GLU A 147 -67.57 14.43 -1.76
C GLU A 147 -67.12 13.10 -2.37
N ALA A 148 -67.54 12.87 -3.62
CA ALA A 148 -67.12 11.70 -4.39
C ALA A 148 -65.60 11.76 -4.66
N ALA A 149 -64.96 10.59 -4.71
CA ALA A 149 -63.57 10.52 -5.14
C ALA A 149 -63.48 10.82 -6.64
N VAL A 150 -62.32 11.30 -7.10
CA VAL A 150 -62.07 11.59 -8.50
C VAL A 150 -61.29 10.43 -9.11
N TRP A 151 -61.74 9.94 -10.25
CA TRP A 151 -61.03 8.99 -11.10
C TRP A 151 -60.52 9.72 -12.34
N TRP A 152 -59.28 9.47 -12.70
CA TRP A 152 -58.64 10.02 -13.90
C TRP A 152 -57.81 8.96 -14.61
N GLU A 153 -57.77 9.03 -15.95
CA GLU A 153 -56.99 8.12 -16.78
C GLU A 153 -56.44 8.81 -18.04
N CYS A 154 -55.22 8.46 -18.41
CA CYS A 154 -54.59 8.89 -19.67
C CYS A 154 -53.65 7.82 -20.23
N THR A 155 -53.61 7.71 -21.56
CA THR A 155 -52.74 6.79 -22.33
C THR A 155 -51.50 7.47 -22.92
N GLY A 156 -51.20 8.70 -22.48
CA GLY A 156 -50.10 9.52 -22.99
C GLY A 156 -50.45 10.31 -24.26
N GLU A 157 -51.72 10.28 -24.67
CA GLU A 157 -52.26 11.11 -25.75
C GLU A 157 -52.64 12.51 -25.24
N GLN A 158 -53.16 13.38 -26.11
CA GLN A 158 -53.58 14.74 -25.73
C GLN A 158 -54.90 14.75 -24.92
N SER A 159 -55.71 13.71 -25.04
CA SER A 159 -56.97 13.56 -24.30
C SER A 159 -56.78 12.70 -23.06
N TYR A 160 -57.53 13.05 -22.00
CA TYR A 160 -57.65 12.26 -20.79
C TYR A 160 -59.13 12.02 -20.48
N ARG A 161 -59.41 11.06 -19.61
CA ARG A 161 -60.75 10.77 -19.09
C ARG A 161 -60.79 11.09 -17.60
N MET A 162 -61.89 11.68 -17.14
CA MET A 162 -62.11 11.99 -15.73
C MET A 162 -63.56 11.72 -15.36
N GLY A 163 -63.81 11.29 -14.13
CA GLY A 163 -65.15 11.07 -13.61
C GLY A 163 -65.16 10.89 -12.10
N GLN A 164 -66.35 10.73 -11.53
CA GLN A 164 -66.53 10.50 -10.10
C GLN A 164 -66.50 9.00 -9.78
N THR A 165 -65.93 8.65 -8.64
CA THR A 165 -65.83 7.29 -8.11
C THR A 165 -65.96 7.31 -6.58
N THR A 166 -65.74 6.16 -5.93
CA THR A 166 -65.73 6.04 -4.48
C THR A 166 -64.38 5.57 -3.98
N ARG A 167 -63.90 6.17 -2.88
CA ARG A 167 -62.72 5.76 -2.14
C ARG A 167 -63.01 5.93 -0.66
N ALA A 168 -62.75 4.92 0.15
CA ALA A 168 -63.13 4.92 1.57
C ALA A 168 -62.34 5.96 2.39
N THR A 169 -61.05 6.13 2.08
CA THR A 169 -60.11 6.99 2.81
C THR A 169 -59.58 8.12 1.92
N ALA A 170 -59.12 9.21 2.55
CA ALA A 170 -58.41 10.27 1.84
C ALA A 170 -57.00 9.82 1.42
N GLY A 171 -56.49 10.38 0.33
CA GLY A 171 -55.22 10.02 -0.30
C GLY A 171 -55.35 9.76 -1.80
N THR A 172 -54.29 9.26 -2.42
CA THR A 172 -54.25 8.94 -3.86
C THR A 172 -53.76 7.52 -4.11
N THR A 173 -54.27 6.89 -5.18
CA THR A 173 -53.78 5.60 -5.69
C THR A 173 -53.48 5.82 -7.16
N VAL A 174 -52.21 5.72 -7.52
CA VAL A 174 -51.74 5.81 -8.91
C VAL A 174 -51.43 4.41 -9.40
N THR A 175 -52.08 3.99 -10.49
CA THR A 175 -51.84 2.71 -11.16
C THR A 175 -51.24 2.98 -12.53
N VAL A 176 -50.08 2.38 -12.77
CA VAL A 176 -49.33 2.48 -14.01
C VAL A 176 -49.37 1.12 -14.71
N ALA A 177 -49.98 1.08 -15.90
CA ALA A 177 -49.91 -0.08 -16.78
C ALA A 177 -48.53 -0.09 -17.46
N ILE A 178 -47.66 -1.02 -17.04
CA ILE A 178 -46.27 -1.11 -17.44
C ILE A 178 -46.12 -1.61 -18.88
N LYS A 179 -45.26 -0.94 -19.66
CA LYS A 179 -44.91 -1.32 -21.03
C LYS A 179 -44.29 -2.73 -21.05
N PRO A 180 -44.50 -3.53 -22.11
CA PRO A 180 -43.94 -4.89 -22.19
C PRO A 180 -42.43 -4.98 -21.98
N GLY A 181 -41.65 -4.00 -22.45
CA GLY A 181 -40.20 -3.95 -22.26
C GLY A 181 -39.73 -3.62 -20.83
N GLN A 182 -40.64 -3.14 -19.97
CA GLN A 182 -40.34 -2.66 -18.62
C GLN A 182 -40.86 -3.59 -17.52
N VAL A 183 -41.40 -4.77 -17.88
CA VAL A 183 -41.94 -5.77 -16.92
C VAL A 183 -40.89 -6.25 -15.91
N HIS A 184 -39.60 -6.17 -16.23
CA HIS A 184 -38.51 -6.49 -15.31
C HIS A 184 -38.51 -5.63 -14.03
N LEU A 185 -39.12 -4.44 -14.08
CA LEU A 185 -39.32 -3.55 -12.93
C LEU A 185 -40.35 -4.09 -11.94
N LEU A 186 -41.22 -5.02 -12.33
CA LEU A 186 -42.25 -5.61 -11.46
C LEU A 186 -41.73 -6.80 -10.65
N ARG A 187 -40.42 -7.03 -10.60
CA ARG A 187 -39.84 -8.05 -9.72
C ARG A 187 -39.67 -7.48 -8.31
N GLU A 188 -39.98 -8.28 -7.30
CA GLU A 188 -39.94 -7.86 -5.90
C GLU A 188 -38.55 -7.38 -5.45
N ASP A 189 -37.51 -8.09 -5.87
CA ASP A 189 -36.10 -7.76 -5.60
C ASP A 189 -35.72 -6.42 -6.22
N GLU A 190 -36.18 -6.17 -7.45
CA GLU A 190 -35.90 -4.94 -8.17
C GLU A 190 -36.65 -3.74 -7.56
N LEU A 191 -37.94 -3.86 -7.25
CA LEU A 191 -38.69 -2.80 -6.57
C LEU A 191 -38.11 -2.50 -5.19
N SER A 192 -37.77 -3.53 -4.42
CA SER A 192 -37.13 -3.38 -3.11
C SER A 192 -35.80 -2.61 -3.25
N ARG A 193 -34.98 -2.98 -4.24
CA ARG A 193 -33.72 -2.30 -4.55
C ARG A 193 -33.95 -0.83 -4.93
N LEU A 194 -34.96 -0.54 -5.75
CA LEU A 194 -35.25 0.83 -6.21
C LEU A 194 -35.81 1.72 -5.09
N ILE A 195 -36.65 1.16 -4.19
CA ILE A 195 -37.10 1.86 -2.98
C ILE A 195 -35.91 2.17 -2.07
N ARG A 196 -35.06 1.17 -1.79
CA ARG A 196 -33.81 1.32 -1.02
C ARG A 196 -32.80 2.26 -1.66
N LEU A 197 -32.82 2.39 -2.98
CA LEU A 197 -31.93 3.33 -3.67
C LEU A 197 -32.44 4.76 -3.52
N PHE A 198 -33.70 5.01 -3.90
CA PHE A 198 -34.19 6.38 -4.05
C PHE A 198 -34.79 6.99 -2.79
N ALA A 199 -35.46 6.17 -1.99
CA ALA A 199 -36.40 6.60 -0.97
C ALA A 199 -36.07 6.06 0.42
N ASP A 200 -34.85 5.54 0.62
CA ASP A 200 -34.47 4.87 1.88
C ASP A 200 -34.57 5.78 3.10
N LEU A 201 -34.30 7.07 2.91
CA LEU A 201 -34.34 8.08 3.96
C LEU A 201 -35.63 8.89 3.98
N LEU A 202 -36.60 8.59 3.11
CA LEU A 202 -37.92 9.21 3.20
C LEU A 202 -38.58 8.85 4.53
N SER A 203 -39.14 9.85 5.20
CA SER A 203 -39.65 9.71 6.58
C SER A 203 -40.98 8.96 6.71
N VAL A 204 -41.64 8.67 5.58
CA VAL A 204 -42.91 7.92 5.56
C VAL A 204 -42.57 6.45 5.28
N PRO A 205 -43.11 5.49 6.04
CA PRO A 205 -42.89 4.07 5.76
C PRO A 205 -43.46 3.69 4.39
N ILE A 206 -42.64 2.98 3.61
CA ILE A 206 -42.99 2.47 2.28
C ILE A 206 -43.06 0.95 2.36
N TYR A 207 -44.25 0.40 2.18
CA TYR A 207 -44.50 -1.03 2.17
C TYR A 207 -44.50 -1.57 0.75
N LEU A 208 -43.87 -2.72 0.54
CA LEU A 208 -44.00 -3.50 -0.69
C LEU A 208 -44.97 -4.66 -0.42
N ASP A 209 -46.23 -4.49 -0.79
CA ASP A 209 -47.29 -5.42 -0.40
C ASP A 209 -47.06 -6.82 -0.99
N PRO A 210 -47.42 -7.88 -0.25
CA PRO A 210 -48.13 -7.88 1.05
C PRO A 210 -47.20 -7.85 2.27
N SER A 211 -45.92 -7.48 2.14
CA SER A 211 -44.99 -7.44 3.27
C SER A 211 -45.47 -6.45 4.34
N PRO A 212 -45.61 -6.87 5.62
CA PRO A 212 -46.03 -5.98 6.70
C PRO A 212 -44.88 -5.11 7.24
N ARG A 213 -43.66 -5.23 6.69
CA ARG A 213 -42.49 -4.46 7.12
C ARG A 213 -42.15 -3.40 6.07
N PRO A 214 -41.87 -2.15 6.48
CA PRO A 214 -41.45 -1.12 5.55
C PRO A 214 -40.11 -1.52 4.93
N VAL A 215 -39.98 -1.21 3.63
CA VAL A 215 -38.77 -1.47 2.86
C VAL A 215 -37.73 -0.40 3.14
N ASN A 216 -38.07 0.87 3.36
CA ASN A 216 -37.10 1.95 3.64
C ASN A 216 -36.65 2.01 5.12
N VAL A 217 -35.43 2.50 5.40
CA VAL A 217 -34.95 2.71 6.79
C VAL A 217 -35.65 3.88 7.48
N MET A 218 -36.03 4.92 6.72
CA MET A 218 -36.61 6.20 7.18
C MET A 218 -35.66 7.11 7.97
N GLN A 219 -34.77 6.55 8.79
CA GLN A 219 -33.79 7.31 9.58
C GLN A 219 -32.36 6.85 9.34
N ALA A 220 -31.48 7.80 9.06
CA ALA A 220 -30.05 7.56 9.03
C ALA A 220 -29.42 7.83 10.42
N PRO A 221 -28.21 7.31 10.70
CA PRO A 221 -27.55 7.51 11.98
C PRO A 221 -27.42 8.99 12.40
N TRP A 222 -27.16 9.90 11.46
CA TRP A 222 -27.03 11.34 11.71
C TRP A 222 -28.37 12.07 11.95
N HIS A 223 -29.51 11.38 11.93
CA HIS A 223 -30.80 11.95 12.36
C HIS A 223 -31.02 11.83 13.88
N SER A 224 -30.15 11.12 14.59
CA SER A 224 -30.24 10.85 16.02
C SER A 224 -28.85 10.88 16.68
N GLU A 225 -28.79 10.76 18.00
CA GLU A 225 -27.52 10.49 18.69
C GLU A 225 -27.11 9.03 18.46
N ALA A 226 -26.28 8.81 17.43
CA ALA A 226 -25.79 7.49 17.05
C ALA A 226 -24.35 7.25 17.53
N SER A 227 -24.02 5.99 17.81
CA SER A 227 -22.66 5.58 18.13
C SER A 227 -21.82 5.35 16.86
N ASP A 228 -20.49 5.37 16.98
CA ASP A 228 -19.59 4.98 15.87
C ASP A 228 -19.92 3.58 15.33
N SER A 229 -20.39 2.67 16.18
CA SER A 229 -20.78 1.32 15.76
C SER A 229 -22.01 1.30 14.85
N ASP A 230 -22.93 2.24 15.05
CA ASP A 230 -24.11 2.39 14.19
C ASP A 230 -23.73 2.99 12.84
N TYR A 231 -22.83 3.97 12.83
CA TYR A 231 -22.24 4.51 11.60
C TYR A 231 -21.49 3.43 10.82
N ILE A 232 -20.66 2.61 11.46
CA ILE A 232 -19.94 1.51 10.80
C ILE A 232 -20.91 0.49 10.20
N ARG A 233 -21.97 0.12 10.93
CA ARG A 233 -23.00 -0.80 10.42
C ARG A 233 -23.64 -0.24 9.15
N TYR A 234 -24.08 1.02 9.20
CA TYR A 234 -24.68 1.72 8.06
C TYR A 234 -23.72 1.82 6.86
N LEU A 235 -22.45 2.17 7.11
CA LEU A 235 -21.43 2.25 6.07
C LEU A 235 -21.13 0.88 5.43
N ASN A 236 -21.10 -0.20 6.20
CA ASN A 236 -20.87 -1.54 5.68
C ASN A 236 -22.00 -2.02 4.75
N GLU A 237 -23.24 -1.58 4.97
CA GLU A 237 -24.36 -1.87 4.06
C GLU A 237 -24.21 -1.16 2.72
N LEU A 238 -23.77 0.11 2.73
CA LEU A 238 -23.61 0.91 1.52
C LEU A 238 -22.28 0.66 0.78
N TYR A 239 -21.24 0.27 1.53
CA TYR A 239 -19.89 0.01 1.06
C TYR A 239 -19.40 -1.39 1.52
N PRO A 240 -20.05 -2.49 1.08
CA PRO A 240 -19.77 -3.84 1.58
C PRO A 240 -18.35 -4.35 1.28
N SER A 241 -17.70 -3.79 0.25
CA SER A 241 -16.33 -4.14 -0.13
C SER A 241 -15.27 -3.33 0.60
N GLU A 242 -15.66 -2.38 1.45
CA GLU A 242 -14.74 -1.47 2.14
C GLU A 242 -14.67 -1.80 3.63
N SER A 243 -13.49 -1.64 4.21
CA SER A 243 -13.32 -1.70 5.66
C SER A 243 -13.13 -0.30 6.22
N VAL A 244 -13.89 0.06 7.24
CA VAL A 244 -13.84 1.38 7.89
C VAL A 244 -12.67 1.44 8.87
N LEU A 245 -11.72 2.37 8.66
CA LEU A 245 -10.62 2.67 9.59
C LEU A 245 -11.04 3.70 10.63
N ALA A 246 -11.69 4.77 10.18
CA ALA A 246 -12.07 5.90 11.00
C ALA A 246 -13.40 6.46 10.50
N VAL A 247 -14.28 6.84 11.44
CA VAL A 247 -15.59 7.45 11.18
C VAL A 247 -15.49 8.95 11.47
N ILE A 248 -16.08 9.76 10.59
CA ILE A 248 -16.13 11.22 10.69
C ILE A 248 -17.61 11.62 10.57
N PRO A 249 -18.33 11.76 11.69
CA PRO A 249 -19.73 12.18 11.67
C PRO A 249 -19.90 13.59 11.09
N LEU A 250 -20.95 13.80 10.30
CA LEU A 250 -21.32 15.12 9.78
C LEU A 250 -22.64 15.55 10.42
N ASN A 251 -22.60 16.64 11.19
CA ASN A 251 -23.79 17.30 11.71
C ASN A 251 -23.51 18.79 11.89
N VAL A 252 -23.53 19.53 10.79
CA VAL A 252 -23.27 20.97 10.77
C VAL A 252 -24.58 21.70 10.50
N GLU A 253 -24.93 22.61 11.41
CA GLU A 253 -26.06 23.52 11.27
C GLU A 253 -25.59 24.95 11.55
N GLU A 254 -25.76 25.84 10.57
CA GLU A 254 -25.37 27.25 10.65
C GLU A 254 -26.53 28.15 10.20
N ASP A 255 -26.41 29.46 10.45
CA ASP A 255 -27.36 30.48 10.00
C ASP A 255 -28.82 30.18 10.39
N ASN A 256 -29.05 29.74 11.63
CA ASN A 256 -30.37 29.31 12.15
C ASN A 256 -31.05 28.24 11.27
N GLY A 257 -30.26 27.29 10.75
CA GLY A 257 -30.75 26.18 9.94
C GLY A 257 -30.79 26.46 8.43
N ALA A 258 -30.40 27.66 7.98
CA ALA A 258 -30.32 27.96 6.55
C ALA A 258 -29.20 27.17 5.84
N PHE A 259 -28.15 26.79 6.57
CA PHE A 259 -27.15 25.84 6.09
C PHE A 259 -27.19 24.59 6.98
N LYS A 260 -27.48 23.44 6.36
CA LYS A 260 -27.56 22.16 7.05
C LYS A 260 -26.81 21.09 6.25
N LEU A 261 -25.90 20.39 6.91
CA LEU A 261 -25.09 19.33 6.35
C LEU A 261 -25.06 18.16 7.34
N GLY A 262 -25.80 17.12 7.02
CA GLY A 262 -25.81 15.85 7.73
C GLY A 262 -25.05 14.78 6.96
N GLY A 263 -24.71 13.68 7.61
CA GLY A 263 -24.07 12.55 6.96
C GLY A 263 -23.02 11.85 7.81
N VAL A 264 -22.19 11.08 7.12
CA VAL A 264 -21.02 10.44 7.70
C VAL A 264 -19.96 10.27 6.62
N LEU A 265 -18.74 10.64 6.95
CA LEU A 265 -17.57 10.30 6.15
C LEU A 265 -16.76 9.21 6.85
N PHE A 266 -15.93 8.51 6.10
CA PHE A 266 -15.01 7.53 6.64
C PHE A 266 -13.71 7.43 5.85
N ILE A 267 -12.65 7.02 6.55
CA ILE A 267 -11.37 6.67 5.96
C ILE A 267 -11.33 5.15 5.80
N PRO A 268 -11.07 4.60 4.60
CA PRO A 268 -10.91 3.15 4.41
C PRO A 268 -9.61 2.61 5.06
N LYS A 269 -9.63 1.36 5.55
CA LYS A 269 -8.46 0.66 6.11
C LYS A 269 -7.41 0.30 5.05
N GLN A 270 -7.85 -0.05 3.85
CA GLN A 270 -6.91 -0.36 2.78
C GLN A 270 -6.57 0.92 2.04
N PRO A 271 -5.29 1.34 2.02
CA PRO A 271 -4.87 2.40 1.13
C PRO A 271 -4.95 1.85 -0.28
N TYR A 272 -5.58 2.59 -1.19
CA TYR A 272 -5.59 2.17 -2.57
C TYR A 272 -4.19 2.37 -3.14
N LEU A 273 -3.53 1.24 -3.44
CA LEU A 273 -2.08 1.15 -3.67
C LEU A 273 -1.56 1.91 -4.89
N ASN A 274 -2.43 2.46 -5.72
CA ASN A 274 -2.07 3.31 -6.85
C ASN A 274 -2.78 4.64 -6.68
N VAL A 275 -2.19 5.72 -7.18
CA VAL A 275 -2.63 7.14 -7.12
C VAL A 275 -3.98 7.37 -7.84
N ARG A 276 -4.97 6.51 -7.60
CA ARG A 276 -6.35 6.69 -8.03
C ARG A 276 -7.02 7.51 -6.95
N GLU A 277 -7.65 8.60 -7.35
CA GLU A 277 -8.53 9.35 -6.47
C GLU A 277 -9.76 8.49 -6.16
N HIS A 278 -10.06 8.21 -4.89
CA HIS A 278 -11.11 7.27 -4.47
C HIS A 278 -12.34 7.93 -3.87
N GLY A 279 -12.30 9.24 -3.62
CA GLY A 279 -13.42 10.00 -3.09
C GLY A 279 -14.72 9.53 -3.69
N ASP A 280 -15.63 9.04 -2.86
CA ASP A 280 -16.90 8.47 -3.29
C ASP A 280 -17.95 8.87 -2.26
N LEU A 281 -18.70 9.91 -2.63
CA LEU A 281 -19.84 10.37 -1.85
C LEU A 281 -21.14 9.88 -2.49
N ILE A 282 -21.99 9.30 -1.65
CA ILE A 282 -23.41 9.15 -1.94
C ILE A 282 -24.10 10.42 -1.45
N VAL A 283 -24.88 11.07 -2.31
CA VAL A 283 -25.52 12.36 -1.98
C VAL A 283 -27.04 12.22 -1.94
N TYR A 284 -27.60 12.68 -0.82
CA TYR A 284 -29.02 12.85 -0.61
C TYR A 284 -29.37 14.34 -0.55
N VAL A 285 -30.43 14.73 -1.26
CA VAL A 285 -31.02 16.06 -1.19
C VAL A 285 -32.44 15.91 -0.71
N ARG A 286 -32.76 16.56 0.42
CA ARG A 286 -34.08 16.44 1.09
C ARG A 286 -34.48 14.97 1.28
N ARG A 287 -33.55 14.14 1.79
CA ARG A 287 -33.75 12.70 2.03
C ARG A 287 -34.00 11.84 0.78
N MET A 288 -33.89 12.40 -0.42
CA MET A 288 -33.95 11.67 -1.67
C MET A 288 -32.54 11.44 -2.23
N PHE A 289 -32.26 10.23 -2.69
CA PHE A 289 -30.99 9.95 -3.38
C PHE A 289 -30.91 10.74 -4.69
N VAL A 290 -29.73 11.31 -4.95
CA VAL A 290 -29.43 12.03 -6.18
C VAL A 290 -28.39 11.28 -7.00
N CYS A 291 -27.23 10.99 -6.39
CA CYS A 291 -26.13 10.35 -7.08
C CYS A 291 -25.18 9.62 -6.12
N ARG A 292 -24.35 8.74 -6.70
CA ARG A 292 -23.22 8.06 -6.07
C ARG A 292 -21.95 8.37 -6.86
N GLY A 293 -20.79 8.34 -6.21
CA GLY A 293 -19.52 8.66 -6.85
C GLY A 293 -19.30 10.16 -7.01
N GLU A 294 -19.97 11.01 -6.23
CA GLU A 294 -19.87 12.46 -6.35
C GLU A 294 -18.61 13.01 -5.67
N ARG A 295 -17.49 12.79 -6.35
CA ARG A 295 -16.15 13.16 -5.84
C ARG A 295 -15.93 14.67 -5.83
N SER A 296 -16.65 15.40 -6.68
CA SER A 296 -16.42 16.84 -6.82
C SER A 296 -16.96 17.65 -5.65
N LEU A 297 -17.80 17.05 -4.81
CA LEU A 297 -18.27 17.67 -3.57
C LEU A 297 -17.22 17.59 -2.45
N LEU A 298 -16.22 16.72 -2.55
CA LEU A 298 -15.04 16.75 -1.67
C LEU A 298 -14.05 17.81 -2.16
N PRO A 299 -13.31 18.50 -1.26
CA PRO A 299 -12.13 19.25 -1.63
C PRO A 299 -11.17 18.38 -2.45
N GLU A 300 -10.39 19.00 -3.34
CA GLU A 300 -9.45 18.23 -4.16
C GLU A 300 -8.58 17.31 -3.30
N TRP A 301 -8.14 17.79 -2.14
CA TRP A 301 -7.24 17.07 -1.25
C TRP A 301 -7.87 15.96 -0.40
N ALA A 302 -9.18 15.94 -0.28
CA ALA A 302 -9.89 15.03 0.63
C ALA A 302 -10.26 13.69 -0.05
N LYS A 303 -9.72 13.38 -1.23
CA LYS A 303 -10.13 12.23 -2.06
C LYS A 303 -9.67 10.85 -1.55
N PHE A 304 -9.18 10.78 -0.32
CA PHE A 304 -8.95 9.53 0.44
C PHE A 304 -10.14 9.18 1.37
N VAL A 305 -11.15 10.04 1.42
CA VAL A 305 -12.36 9.89 2.25
C VAL A 305 -13.55 9.47 1.39
N LYS A 306 -14.43 8.63 1.93
CA LYS A 306 -15.71 8.23 1.33
C LYS A 306 -16.85 8.55 2.28
N GLY A 307 -18.10 8.48 1.84
CA GLY A 307 -19.21 8.60 2.77
C GLY A 307 -20.54 8.96 2.16
N VAL A 308 -21.46 9.34 3.04
CA VAL A 308 -22.81 9.78 2.68
C VAL A 308 -22.99 11.21 3.15
N VAL A 309 -23.52 12.05 2.26
CA VAL A 309 -23.81 13.45 2.54
C VAL A 309 -25.29 13.72 2.29
N GLU A 310 -25.94 14.35 3.27
CA GLU A 310 -27.30 14.85 3.15
C GLU A 310 -27.31 16.36 3.34
N SER A 311 -27.86 17.09 2.36
CA SER A 311 -28.12 18.53 2.52
C SER A 311 -29.40 18.95 1.78
N PRO A 312 -30.36 19.62 2.45
CA PRO A 312 -31.65 19.96 1.86
C PRO A 312 -31.61 21.11 0.85
N ASN A 313 -30.54 21.90 0.83
CA ASN A 313 -30.40 23.10 0.00
C ASN A 313 -29.45 22.92 -1.18
N LEU A 314 -28.74 21.79 -1.28
CA LEU A 314 -28.08 21.38 -2.52
C LEU A 314 -29.11 21.32 -3.66
N ARG A 315 -28.69 21.66 -4.88
CA ARG A 315 -29.58 21.71 -6.05
C ARG A 315 -29.19 20.65 -7.05
N GLU A 316 -30.15 19.87 -7.51
CA GLU A 316 -29.94 18.89 -8.56
C GLU A 316 -30.00 19.53 -9.96
N THR A 317 -29.42 18.84 -10.94
CA THR A 317 -29.57 19.13 -12.37
C THR A 317 -31.00 18.81 -12.83
N THR A 318 -31.36 19.22 -14.04
CA THR A 318 -32.70 18.96 -14.59
C THR A 318 -33.04 17.47 -14.68
N SER A 319 -32.04 16.60 -14.91
CA SER A 319 -32.21 15.14 -14.90
C SER A 319 -32.31 14.55 -13.49
N ARG A 320 -32.01 15.34 -12.45
CA ARG A 320 -31.97 14.94 -11.04
C ARG A 320 -31.00 13.80 -10.70
N GLU A 321 -30.00 13.56 -11.55
CA GLU A 321 -28.98 12.51 -11.41
C GLU A 321 -27.58 13.06 -11.07
N ALA A 322 -27.46 14.38 -11.00
CA ALA A 322 -26.22 15.07 -10.71
C ALA A 322 -26.50 16.38 -9.98
N LEU A 323 -25.49 16.92 -9.30
CA LEU A 323 -25.60 18.20 -8.61
C LEU A 323 -25.27 19.37 -9.54
N ARG A 324 -25.93 20.50 -9.33
CA ARG A 324 -25.55 21.78 -9.93
C ARG A 324 -24.40 22.38 -9.11
N ARG A 325 -23.40 22.89 -9.82
CA ARG A 325 -22.30 23.64 -9.22
C ARG A 325 -22.71 25.10 -9.06
N ASP A 326 -23.14 25.45 -7.86
CA ASP A 326 -23.48 26.81 -7.43
C ASP A 326 -22.74 27.19 -6.13
N GLU A 327 -22.97 28.39 -5.63
CA GLU A 327 -22.32 28.88 -4.40
C GLU A 327 -22.58 27.98 -3.18
N TYR A 328 -23.76 27.34 -3.12
CA TYR A 328 -24.10 26.44 -2.02
C TYR A 328 -23.29 25.14 -2.11
N PHE A 329 -23.12 24.58 -3.32
CA PHE A 329 -22.23 23.46 -3.56
C PHE A 329 -20.81 23.75 -3.08
N GLU A 330 -20.25 24.91 -3.45
CA GLU A 330 -18.91 25.33 -3.03
C GLU A 330 -18.81 25.54 -1.51
N ARG A 331 -19.86 26.04 -0.87
CA ARG A 331 -19.94 26.14 0.59
C ARG A 331 -19.91 24.77 1.26
N VAL A 332 -20.68 23.80 0.76
CA VAL A 332 -20.64 22.41 1.26
C VAL A 332 -19.26 21.81 1.10
N GLN A 333 -18.63 21.97 -0.08
CA GLN A 333 -17.28 21.45 -0.34
C GLN A 333 -16.25 22.02 0.66
N ARG A 334 -16.26 23.33 0.89
CA ARG A 334 -15.38 23.98 1.88
C ARG A 334 -15.63 23.47 3.30
N THR A 335 -16.90 23.30 3.68
CA THR A 335 -17.29 22.81 5.01
C THR A 335 -16.81 21.37 5.22
N LEU A 336 -16.98 20.49 4.24
CA LEU A 336 -16.46 19.11 4.31
C LEU A 336 -14.94 19.11 4.52
N GLY A 337 -14.21 19.99 3.82
CA GLY A 337 -12.77 20.15 4.03
C GLY A 337 -12.42 20.56 5.45
N GLN A 338 -13.10 21.56 6.01
CA GLN A 338 -12.86 21.99 7.38
C GLN A 338 -13.16 20.89 8.39
N VAL A 339 -14.25 20.13 8.21
CA VAL A 339 -14.60 19.02 9.10
C VAL A 339 -13.53 17.94 9.07
N ILE A 340 -13.03 17.57 7.89
CA ILE A 340 -11.97 16.56 7.76
C ILE A 340 -10.66 17.06 8.39
N LEU A 341 -10.28 18.33 8.18
CA LEU A 341 -9.08 18.91 8.81
C LEU A 341 -9.22 18.90 10.34
N ASN A 342 -10.32 19.43 10.87
CA ASN A 342 -10.57 19.49 12.31
C ASN A 342 -10.54 18.08 12.94
N TYR A 343 -11.11 17.09 12.25
CA TYR A 343 -11.07 15.70 12.71
C TYR A 343 -9.63 15.16 12.79
N LEU A 344 -8.83 15.37 11.73
CA LEU A 344 -7.42 14.95 11.73
C LEU A 344 -6.61 15.68 12.81
N GLU A 345 -6.87 16.96 13.06
CA GLU A 345 -6.23 17.71 14.14
C GLU A 345 -6.59 17.16 15.53
N GLN A 346 -7.86 16.86 15.77
CA GLN A 346 -8.30 16.27 17.02
C GLN A 346 -7.70 14.87 17.23
N LEU A 347 -7.63 14.05 16.19
CA LEU A 347 -6.96 12.75 16.26
C LEU A 347 -5.47 12.90 16.58
N ALA A 348 -4.77 13.85 15.98
CA ALA A 348 -3.36 14.10 16.26
C ALA A 348 -3.10 14.43 17.76
N LEU A 349 -4.07 15.05 18.43
CA LEU A 349 -3.99 15.40 19.85
C LEU A 349 -4.46 14.26 20.77
N ASN A 350 -5.60 13.64 20.45
CA ASN A 350 -6.35 12.77 21.37
C ASN A 350 -6.15 11.27 21.11
N ASP A 351 -5.87 10.88 19.87
CA ASP A 351 -5.64 9.48 19.47
C ASP A 351 -4.49 9.39 18.46
N GLN A 352 -3.28 9.58 18.98
CA GLN A 352 -2.05 9.51 18.19
C GLN A 352 -1.86 8.14 17.51
N ARG A 353 -2.45 7.07 18.05
CA ARG A 353 -2.32 5.73 17.46
C ARG A 353 -3.10 5.67 16.15
N LEU A 354 -4.37 6.02 16.17
CA LEU A 354 -5.21 6.03 14.97
C LEU A 354 -4.70 7.06 13.95
N PHE A 355 -4.28 8.24 14.41
CA PHE A 355 -3.67 9.25 13.53
C PHE A 355 -2.44 8.70 12.80
N ARG A 356 -1.51 8.05 13.53
CA ARG A 356 -0.33 7.41 12.92
C ARG A 356 -0.71 6.30 11.96
N GLU A 357 -1.75 5.51 12.27
CA GLU A 357 -2.23 4.45 11.39
C GLU A 357 -2.77 5.02 10.07
N ILE A 358 -3.60 6.07 10.12
CA ILE A 358 -4.09 6.80 8.94
C ILE A 358 -2.93 7.33 8.11
N VAL A 359 -1.99 8.06 8.74
CA VAL A 359 -0.84 8.66 8.02
C VAL A 359 0.05 7.58 7.42
N THR A 360 0.26 6.47 8.11
CA THR A 360 1.12 5.37 7.64
C THR A 360 0.49 4.62 6.48
N GLN A 361 -0.80 4.29 6.57
CA GLN A 361 -1.51 3.58 5.51
C GLN A 361 -1.64 4.47 4.27
N HIS A 362 -2.03 5.74 4.43
CA HIS A 362 -2.27 6.69 3.33
C HIS A 362 -1.06 7.60 3.01
N ASN A 363 0.15 7.18 3.41
CA ASN A 363 1.36 8.01 3.45
C ASN A 363 1.68 8.76 2.15
N ARG A 364 1.56 8.10 0.99
CA ARG A 364 1.84 8.72 -0.32
C ARG A 364 0.84 9.82 -0.64
N VAL A 365 -0.45 9.54 -0.47
CA VAL A 365 -1.55 10.46 -0.78
C VAL A 365 -1.49 11.67 0.15
N ILE A 366 -1.33 11.43 1.45
CA ILE A 366 -1.23 12.48 2.46
C ILE A 366 0.00 13.37 2.23
N LYS A 367 1.16 12.80 1.84
CA LYS A 367 2.34 13.60 1.44
C LYS A 367 2.04 14.50 0.24
N SER A 368 1.38 13.99 -0.81
CA SER A 368 0.99 14.80 -1.97
C SER A 368 0.09 15.98 -1.57
N TRP A 369 -0.87 15.75 -0.67
CA TRP A 369 -1.79 16.80 -0.25
C TRP A 369 -1.18 17.84 0.68
N ALA A 370 -0.24 17.44 1.53
CA ALA A 370 0.51 18.36 2.37
C ALA A 370 1.34 19.35 1.54
N LEU A 371 1.72 19.02 0.31
CA LEU A 371 2.40 19.98 -0.58
C LEU A 371 1.50 21.15 -0.99
N ILE A 372 0.18 20.98 -0.92
CA ILE A 372 -0.82 21.97 -1.32
C ILE A 372 -1.43 22.67 -0.09
N SER A 373 -1.38 22.06 1.09
CA SER A 373 -1.93 22.60 2.35
C SER A 373 -0.83 22.81 3.39
N ASP A 374 -0.53 24.07 3.68
CA ASP A 374 0.45 24.50 4.69
C ASP A 374 0.11 23.95 6.08
N GLU A 375 -1.18 23.99 6.43
CA GLU A 375 -1.70 23.50 7.70
C GLU A 375 -1.49 21.99 7.85
N LEU A 376 -1.91 21.20 6.86
CA LEU A 376 -1.69 19.75 6.85
C LEU A 376 -0.19 19.44 6.92
N PHE A 377 0.63 20.14 6.14
CA PHE A 377 2.08 19.98 6.15
C PHE A 377 2.67 20.15 7.54
N ALA A 378 2.34 21.25 8.22
CA ALA A 378 2.85 21.55 9.56
C ALA A 378 2.55 20.44 10.58
N ARG A 379 1.40 19.76 10.44
CA ARG A 379 0.99 18.66 11.34
C ARG A 379 1.67 17.33 11.04
N ILE A 380 1.89 17.01 9.76
CA ILE A 380 2.35 15.67 9.37
C ILE A 380 3.86 15.58 9.09
N LYS A 381 4.56 16.71 8.95
CA LYS A 381 5.95 16.78 8.48
C LYS A 381 6.93 15.88 9.23
N ASP A 382 6.65 15.64 10.51
CA ASP A 382 7.48 14.82 11.41
C ASP A 382 6.97 13.38 11.58
N ILE A 383 5.87 13.02 10.91
CA ILE A 383 5.13 11.76 11.09
C ILE A 383 5.13 10.92 9.81
N VAL A 384 5.11 11.57 8.63
CA VAL A 384 5.18 10.87 7.35
C VAL A 384 6.45 10.02 7.25
N LEU A 385 6.33 8.91 6.55
CA LEU A 385 7.39 7.94 6.42
C LEU A 385 8.09 8.07 5.07
N PHE A 386 9.40 7.88 5.09
CA PHE A 386 10.26 7.77 3.93
C PHE A 386 10.87 6.37 3.90
N ASP A 387 11.01 5.82 2.70
CA ASP A 387 11.81 4.61 2.50
C ASP A 387 13.29 5.00 2.59
N THR A 388 14.07 4.28 3.40
CA THR A 388 15.51 4.57 3.62
C THR A 388 16.34 3.29 3.57
N ASP A 389 17.66 3.43 3.60
CA ASP A 389 18.61 2.30 3.71
C ASP A 389 18.42 1.42 4.95
N ALA A 390 17.80 1.97 6.01
CA ALA A 390 17.50 1.25 7.26
C ALA A 390 16.00 1.03 7.48
N GLY A 391 15.24 0.94 6.38
CA GLY A 391 13.80 0.70 6.40
C GLY A 391 12.97 2.00 6.46
N ARG A 392 11.67 1.86 6.72
CA ARG A 392 10.76 3.01 6.77
C ARG A 392 10.92 3.80 8.06
N MET A 393 11.13 5.10 7.94
CA MET A 393 11.20 6.00 9.09
C MET A 393 10.73 7.42 8.77
N ASN A 394 10.38 8.18 9.81
CA ASN A 394 10.10 9.60 9.69
C ASN A 394 11.40 10.43 9.77
N LEU A 395 11.31 11.70 9.42
CA LEU A 395 12.47 12.61 9.40
C LEU A 395 13.13 12.82 10.78
N PRO A 396 12.39 12.93 11.91
CA PRO A 396 13.02 12.96 13.23
C PRO A 396 13.93 11.75 13.49
N ARG A 397 13.43 10.53 13.24
CA ARG A 397 14.20 9.29 13.41
C ARG A 397 15.37 9.20 12.42
N TYR A 398 15.21 9.70 11.20
CA TYR A 398 16.30 9.82 10.24
C TYR A 398 17.45 10.66 10.83
N PHE A 399 17.15 11.82 11.44
CA PHE A 399 18.18 12.67 12.04
C PHE A 399 18.82 12.06 13.29
N GLU A 400 18.09 11.27 14.07
CA GLU A 400 18.65 10.51 15.20
C GLU A 400 19.65 9.43 14.74
N GLN A 401 19.34 8.75 13.63
CA GLN A 401 20.15 7.65 13.12
C GLN A 401 21.30 8.12 12.21
N SER A 402 21.21 9.31 11.63
CA SER A 402 22.25 9.90 10.77
C SER A 402 23.20 10.76 11.61
N GLN A 403 24.03 10.11 12.43
CA GLN A 403 24.87 10.74 13.46
C GLN A 403 25.87 11.77 12.90
N LEU A 404 26.25 11.62 11.62
CA LEU A 404 27.20 12.50 10.91
C LEU A 404 26.51 13.53 9.99
N SER A 405 25.18 13.64 10.03
CA SER A 405 24.45 14.70 9.34
C SER A 405 24.66 16.09 9.97
N ARG A 406 25.27 16.18 11.16
CA ARG A 406 25.71 17.44 11.78
C ARG A 406 27.05 17.83 11.17
N SER A 407 27.08 18.99 10.50
CA SER A 407 28.22 19.51 9.74
C SER A 407 29.60 19.12 10.29
N GLY A 408 30.30 18.30 9.50
CA GLY A 408 31.74 18.08 9.54
C GLY A 408 32.33 17.80 8.15
N ILE A 409 31.53 17.95 7.08
CA ILE A 409 31.97 17.69 5.71
C ILE A 409 31.42 18.85 4.83
N ASN A 410 32.22 19.92 4.69
CA ASN A 410 32.06 20.99 3.68
C ASN A 410 30.74 21.80 3.66
N SER A 411 30.20 22.25 4.81
CA SER A 411 29.24 23.37 4.86
C SER A 411 29.76 24.51 5.73
N ASP A 412 29.57 25.76 5.29
CA ASP A 412 30.00 26.97 6.00
C ASP A 412 29.32 27.17 7.37
N ASP A 413 28.25 26.41 7.65
CA ASP A 413 27.52 26.41 8.92
C ASP A 413 27.69 25.09 9.70
N PRO A 414 28.34 25.10 10.88
CA PRO A 414 28.55 23.94 11.74
C PRO A 414 27.26 23.40 12.41
N HIS A 415 26.13 24.13 12.32
CA HIS A 415 24.84 23.70 12.88
C HIS A 415 23.88 23.11 11.85
N GLN A 416 24.24 23.09 10.56
CA GLN A 416 23.40 22.57 9.49
C GLN A 416 23.29 21.04 9.54
N ARG A 417 22.05 20.53 9.46
CA ARG A 417 21.71 19.11 9.31
C ARG A 417 21.43 18.78 7.84
N LEU A 418 22.00 17.68 7.33
CA LEU A 418 21.82 17.30 5.93
C LEU A 418 20.85 16.12 5.74
N LEU A 419 19.90 16.29 4.80
CA LEU A 419 19.06 15.24 4.22
C LEU A 419 19.69 14.77 2.91
N PHE A 420 20.01 13.48 2.85
CA PHE A 420 20.56 12.83 1.67
C PHE A 420 19.48 11.99 1.00
N TYR A 421 19.29 12.12 -0.31
CA TYR A 421 18.26 11.38 -1.03
C TYR A 421 18.60 11.08 -2.49
N PHE A 422 17.99 10.01 -3.01
CA PHE A 422 17.95 9.65 -4.43
C PHE A 422 16.53 9.84 -4.97
N THR A 423 16.39 10.22 -6.22
CA THR A 423 15.11 10.25 -6.93
C THR A 423 15.06 9.24 -8.07
N THR A 424 16.19 8.58 -8.36
CA THR A 424 16.27 7.49 -9.33
C THR A 424 15.84 6.14 -8.71
N PRO A 425 14.96 5.36 -9.38
CA PRO A 425 14.60 4.02 -8.92
C PRO A 425 15.84 3.15 -8.71
N GLY A 426 15.92 2.46 -7.57
CA GLY A 426 17.08 1.60 -7.23
C GLY A 426 18.33 2.35 -6.74
N GLY A 427 18.29 3.68 -6.60
CA GLY A 427 19.41 4.52 -6.16
C GLY A 427 19.97 4.17 -4.78
N ILE A 428 19.17 3.57 -3.88
CA ILE A 428 19.64 3.12 -2.57
C ILE A 428 20.74 2.05 -2.69
N GLY A 429 20.72 1.14 -3.67
CA GLY A 429 21.52 -0.11 -3.63
C GLY A 429 23.02 0.09 -3.33
N GLN A 430 23.75 0.70 -4.27
CA GLN A 430 25.20 0.92 -4.12
C GLN A 430 25.56 2.01 -3.09
N HIS A 431 24.73 3.05 -3.00
CA HIS A 431 25.05 4.20 -2.17
C HIS A 431 24.69 3.97 -0.70
N ALA A 432 23.65 3.23 -0.37
CA ALA A 432 23.31 2.87 1.02
C ALA A 432 24.48 2.26 1.76
N VAL A 433 25.27 1.40 1.10
CA VAL A 433 26.46 0.79 1.72
C VAL A 433 27.55 1.83 1.99
N LEU A 434 27.76 2.77 1.06
CA LEU A 434 28.72 3.88 1.21
C LEU A 434 28.29 4.86 2.32
N PHE A 435 27.00 5.20 2.38
CA PHE A 435 26.42 6.10 3.39
C PHE A 435 26.43 5.45 4.77
N ALA A 436 25.98 4.20 4.89
CA ALA A 436 25.98 3.46 6.14
C ALA A 436 27.41 3.29 6.70
N ALA A 437 28.41 3.06 5.84
CA ALA A 437 29.82 2.98 6.27
C ALA A 437 30.35 4.31 6.85
N LYS A 438 29.80 5.45 6.42
CA LYS A 438 30.05 6.77 7.01
C LYS A 438 29.03 7.15 8.11
N GLY A 439 28.23 6.23 8.63
CA GLY A 439 27.21 6.53 9.66
C GLY A 439 26.14 7.53 9.21
N LEU A 440 25.95 7.68 7.90
CA LEU A 440 24.93 8.52 7.28
C LEU A 440 23.76 7.64 6.81
N ARG A 441 22.56 8.24 6.77
CA ARG A 441 21.37 7.63 6.20
C ARG A 441 21.02 8.26 4.87
N VAL A 442 20.26 7.54 4.06
CA VAL A 442 19.80 8.03 2.76
C VAL A 442 18.34 7.66 2.49
N ILE A 443 17.61 8.62 1.94
CA ILE A 443 16.19 8.50 1.61
C ILE A 443 16.04 8.09 0.13
N ASP A 444 15.18 7.10 -0.12
CA ASP A 444 14.62 6.84 -1.44
C ASP A 444 13.41 7.74 -1.66
N ALA A 445 13.62 8.79 -2.45
CA ALA A 445 12.62 9.74 -2.89
C ALA A 445 12.24 9.51 -4.36
N GLN A 446 12.22 8.25 -4.81
CA GLN A 446 11.79 7.88 -6.17
C GLN A 446 10.30 8.20 -6.43
N TYR A 447 9.48 8.25 -5.38
CA TYR A 447 8.05 8.51 -5.55
C TYR A 447 7.76 10.01 -5.58
N PHE A 448 6.80 10.36 -6.44
CA PHE A 448 6.42 11.73 -6.75
C PHE A 448 6.28 12.71 -5.57
N PRO A 449 5.67 12.40 -4.41
CA PRO A 449 5.58 13.41 -3.36
C PRO A 449 6.87 13.58 -2.55
N ASP A 450 7.86 12.69 -2.65
CA ASP A 450 8.94 12.62 -1.67
C ASP A 450 9.93 13.78 -1.80
N GLU A 451 10.51 14.01 -2.98
CA GLU A 451 11.48 15.11 -3.21
C GLU A 451 10.86 16.50 -2.94
N PRO A 452 9.67 16.85 -3.47
CA PRO A 452 9.01 18.11 -3.14
C PRO A 452 8.74 18.26 -1.64
N PHE A 453 8.42 17.17 -0.95
CA PHE A 453 8.16 17.20 0.48
C PHE A 453 9.43 17.48 1.26
N LEU A 454 10.55 16.84 0.90
CA LEU A 454 11.85 17.12 1.50
C LEU A 454 12.27 18.58 1.25
N ARG A 455 12.02 19.11 0.03
CA ARG A 455 12.29 20.51 -0.31
C ARG A 455 11.55 21.47 0.61
N ARG A 456 10.23 21.31 0.69
CA ARG A 456 9.35 22.10 1.54
C ARG A 456 9.68 21.94 3.03
N TYR A 457 10.08 20.74 3.46
CA TYR A 457 10.51 20.50 4.83
C TYR A 457 11.75 21.32 5.19
N ALA A 458 12.73 21.37 4.28
CA ALA A 458 13.96 22.14 4.47
C ALA A 458 13.75 23.66 4.42
N GLU A 459 12.80 24.14 3.61
CA GLU A 459 12.41 25.56 3.57
C GLU A 459 11.77 26.03 4.88
N LEU A 460 10.96 25.18 5.50
CA LEU A 460 10.18 25.52 6.71
C LEU A 460 10.87 25.16 8.03
N THR A 461 11.93 24.33 7.99
CA THR A 461 12.65 23.88 9.17
C THR A 461 14.06 24.46 9.16
N GLU A 462 14.39 25.26 10.18
CA GLU A 462 15.71 25.87 10.29
C GLU A 462 16.84 24.84 10.31
N ASN A 463 17.97 25.22 9.70
CA ASN A 463 19.22 24.46 9.68
C ASN A 463 19.10 23.09 8.99
N ILE A 464 18.25 22.94 7.97
CA ILE A 464 18.16 21.74 7.14
C ILE A 464 18.70 22.04 5.73
N GLY A 465 19.71 21.29 5.30
CA GLY A 465 20.23 21.30 3.94
C GLY A 465 19.82 20.04 3.17
N LEU A 466 19.67 20.17 1.86
CA LEU A 466 19.31 19.08 0.96
C LEU A 466 20.51 18.69 0.09
N ARG A 467 20.79 17.40 0.00
CA ARG A 467 21.81 16.84 -0.89
C ARG A 467 21.20 15.72 -1.71
N ARG A 468 20.84 16.05 -2.96
CA ARG A 468 20.42 15.07 -3.96
C ARG A 468 21.65 14.36 -4.49
N LEU A 469 21.63 13.03 -4.48
CA LEU A 469 22.80 12.20 -4.78
C LEU A 469 22.83 11.66 -6.22
N ASP A 470 21.74 11.82 -6.97
CA ASP A 470 21.72 11.52 -8.41
C ASP A 470 22.58 12.53 -9.22
N VAL A 471 22.94 13.67 -8.61
CA VAL A 471 23.63 14.79 -9.23
C VAL A 471 24.92 15.08 -8.46
N GLY A 472 26.03 14.46 -8.88
CA GLY A 472 27.36 14.69 -8.31
C GLY A 472 27.64 13.86 -7.06
N GLY A 473 28.69 13.03 -7.13
CA GLY A 473 29.12 12.12 -6.07
C GLY A 473 30.24 12.67 -5.18
N ASP A 474 30.67 13.91 -5.40
CA ASP A 474 31.91 14.48 -4.85
C ASP A 474 32.00 14.47 -3.31
N PHE A 475 30.86 14.40 -2.62
CA PHE A 475 30.81 14.33 -1.16
C PHE A 475 31.21 12.94 -0.59
N ILE A 476 31.03 11.88 -1.38
CA ILE A 476 31.34 10.51 -0.95
C ILE A 476 32.83 10.23 -1.16
N PHE A 477 33.38 10.73 -2.26
CA PHE A 477 34.71 10.42 -2.75
C PHE A 477 35.73 11.46 -2.29
N GLU A 478 36.76 10.99 -1.59
CA GLU A 478 37.92 11.83 -1.29
C GLU A 478 38.89 11.75 -2.48
N ALA A 479 39.02 12.85 -3.21
CA ALA A 479 39.93 12.93 -4.35
C ALA A 479 41.38 12.75 -3.88
N LEU A 480 42.15 11.92 -4.60
CA LEU A 480 43.59 11.81 -4.38
C LEU A 480 44.26 13.08 -4.91
N THR A 481 44.80 13.90 -4.00
CA THR A 481 45.48 15.17 -4.32
C THR A 481 46.83 14.97 -5.02
N ASN A 482 47.50 13.84 -4.80
CA ASN A 482 48.75 13.45 -5.49
C ASN A 482 48.62 12.01 -6.02
N LYS A 483 48.20 11.86 -7.28
CA LYS A 483 48.12 10.55 -7.95
C LYS A 483 49.49 10.17 -8.53
N ASP A 484 50.06 9.07 -8.04
CA ASP A 484 51.24 8.45 -8.66
C ASP A 484 50.89 7.84 -10.04
N GLU A 485 51.91 7.59 -10.86
CA GLU A 485 51.80 7.12 -12.26
C GLU A 485 50.86 5.91 -12.43
N ARG A 486 50.93 4.94 -11.51
CA ARG A 486 50.06 3.75 -11.50
C ARG A 486 48.56 4.03 -11.52
N TRP A 487 48.12 5.12 -10.89
CA TRP A 487 46.70 5.48 -10.81
C TRP A 487 46.24 6.20 -12.08
N LEU A 488 47.11 7.03 -12.66
CA LEU A 488 46.86 7.71 -13.92
C LEU A 488 46.79 6.71 -15.08
N GLU A 489 47.71 5.74 -15.11
CA GLU A 489 47.69 4.65 -16.10
C GLU A 489 46.39 3.83 -16.01
N LEU A 490 45.93 3.50 -14.81
CA LEU A 490 44.69 2.75 -14.62
C LEU A 490 43.46 3.51 -15.14
N GLU A 491 43.38 4.83 -14.90
CA GLU A 491 42.32 5.69 -15.45
C GLU A 491 42.37 5.75 -16.97
N GLU A 492 43.56 5.88 -17.55
CA GLU A 492 43.77 5.90 -19.00
C GLU A 492 43.36 4.58 -19.67
N ARG A 493 43.60 3.42 -19.04
CA ARG A 493 43.16 2.11 -19.56
C ARG A 493 41.65 1.98 -19.64
N TYR A 494 40.92 2.46 -18.63
CA TYR A 494 39.45 2.52 -18.72
C TYR A 494 39.01 3.50 -19.82
N ALA A 495 39.72 4.63 -19.99
CA ALA A 495 39.42 5.60 -21.04
C ALA A 495 39.62 5.01 -22.46
N GLU A 496 40.67 4.21 -22.68
CA GLU A 496 40.88 3.45 -23.93
C GLU A 496 39.74 2.45 -24.22
N MET A 497 39.13 1.90 -23.17
CA MET A 497 37.94 1.03 -23.26
C MET A 497 36.63 1.82 -23.45
N GLY A 498 36.69 3.16 -23.50
CA GLY A 498 35.53 4.03 -23.64
C GLY A 498 34.75 4.28 -22.34
N VAL A 499 35.34 3.95 -21.18
CA VAL A 499 34.77 4.16 -19.84
C VAL A 499 35.48 5.34 -19.18
N GLN A 500 34.72 6.36 -18.76
CA GLN A 500 35.29 7.44 -17.95
C GLN A 500 35.51 6.92 -16.53
N ALA A 501 36.75 6.96 -16.03
CA ALA A 501 37.09 6.46 -14.71
C ALA A 501 37.92 7.47 -13.90
N GLN A 502 37.72 7.47 -12.59
CA GLN A 502 38.46 8.28 -11.63
C GLN A 502 38.75 7.46 -10.37
N VAL A 503 40.01 7.45 -9.94
CA VAL A 503 40.45 6.85 -8.68
C VAL A 503 40.21 7.84 -7.55
N ALA A 504 39.57 7.36 -6.49
CA ALA A 504 39.28 8.10 -5.27
C ALA A 504 39.39 7.20 -4.03
N GLN A 505 39.33 7.79 -2.84
CA GLN A 505 39.26 7.06 -1.58
C GLN A 505 37.84 7.10 -1.00
N TYR A 506 37.31 5.94 -0.61
CA TYR A 506 36.01 5.84 0.06
C TYR A 506 35.85 4.54 0.87
N LEU A 507 34.86 4.51 1.77
CA LEU A 507 34.50 3.36 2.59
C LEU A 507 33.18 2.73 2.12
N PRO A 508 32.97 1.41 2.32
CA PRO A 508 33.91 0.45 2.90
C PRO A 508 34.99 -0.01 1.91
N GLU A 509 36.15 -0.40 2.43
CA GLU A 509 37.32 -0.82 1.62
C GLU A 509 37.05 -2.09 0.78
N SER A 510 36.03 -2.86 1.14
CA SER A 510 35.61 -4.06 0.40
C SER A 510 34.99 -3.75 -0.96
N ILE A 511 34.56 -2.51 -1.23
CA ILE A 511 33.98 -2.13 -2.52
C ILE A 511 35.11 -1.69 -3.46
N PRO A 512 35.32 -2.39 -4.60
CA PRO A 512 36.40 -2.07 -5.52
C PRO A 512 36.06 -0.88 -6.44
N ALA A 513 34.85 -0.82 -6.96
CA ALA A 513 34.44 0.24 -7.90
C ALA A 513 32.94 0.53 -7.81
N VAL A 514 32.56 1.78 -8.09
CA VAL A 514 31.18 2.27 -8.10
C VAL A 514 30.94 3.07 -9.36
N LEU A 515 29.81 2.84 -10.05
CA LEU A 515 29.46 3.55 -11.27
C LEU A 515 28.35 4.57 -11.01
N ILE A 516 28.61 5.84 -11.31
CA ILE A 516 27.63 6.92 -11.15
C ILE A 516 27.22 7.43 -12.52
N PHE A 517 25.94 7.29 -12.83
CA PHE A 517 25.34 7.85 -14.03
C PHE A 517 24.85 9.26 -13.75
N ALA A 518 25.01 10.16 -14.72
CA ALA A 518 24.14 11.32 -14.81
C ALA A 518 22.72 10.83 -15.18
N GLU A 519 21.69 11.41 -14.57
CA GLU A 519 20.27 11.02 -14.65
C GLU A 519 19.82 10.39 -15.99
N ASN A 520 19.11 9.26 -15.93
CA ASN A 520 18.36 8.71 -17.07
C ASN A 520 16.86 9.05 -17.03
N SER A 521 16.24 8.93 -18.21
CA SER A 521 14.89 9.37 -18.61
C SER A 521 13.69 8.66 -17.95
N GLU A 522 13.88 7.64 -17.10
CA GLU A 522 12.78 6.77 -16.63
C GLU A 522 11.81 7.45 -15.64
N THR A 523 12.26 8.39 -14.82
CA THR A 523 11.36 9.16 -13.93
C THR A 523 10.41 10.08 -14.70
N THR A 524 10.72 10.43 -15.96
CA THR A 524 9.83 11.22 -16.82
C THR A 524 8.63 10.40 -17.27
N GLU A 525 8.79 9.10 -17.56
CA GLU A 525 7.68 8.23 -17.92
C GLU A 525 6.66 8.09 -16.79
N GLN A 526 7.11 8.01 -15.53
CA GLN A 526 6.19 7.96 -14.39
C GLN A 526 5.38 9.25 -14.24
N VAL A 527 6.01 10.41 -14.39
CA VAL A 527 5.32 11.70 -14.30
C VAL A 527 4.41 11.93 -15.50
N ASP A 528 4.82 11.54 -16.71
CA ASP A 528 3.98 11.59 -17.91
C ASP A 528 2.77 10.65 -17.79
N THR A 529 2.95 9.46 -17.20
CA THR A 529 1.86 8.52 -16.89
C THR A 529 0.86 9.14 -15.89
N LEU A 530 1.36 9.80 -14.83
CA LEU A 530 0.51 10.48 -13.86
C LEU A 530 -0.20 11.70 -14.45
N LEU A 531 0.47 12.45 -15.33
CA LEU A 531 -0.14 13.58 -16.05
C LEU A 531 -1.24 13.16 -17.01
N ALA A 532 -1.09 11.98 -17.62
CA ALA A 532 -2.09 11.38 -18.49
C ALA A 532 -3.30 10.82 -17.71
N ASP A 533 -3.22 10.66 -16.39
CA ASP A 533 -4.33 10.15 -15.59
C ASP A 533 -5.49 11.17 -15.55
N PRO A 534 -6.68 10.85 -16.09
CA PRO A 534 -7.83 11.76 -16.05
C PRO A 534 -8.32 12.01 -14.63
N ASN A 535 -8.04 11.12 -13.67
CA ASN A 535 -8.51 11.15 -12.29
C ASN A 535 -7.49 11.75 -11.32
N LEU A 536 -6.58 12.60 -11.80
CA LEU A 536 -5.66 13.34 -10.94
C LEU A 536 -6.04 14.82 -10.91
N SER A 537 -6.06 15.40 -9.71
CA SER A 537 -6.34 16.82 -9.41
C SER A 537 -5.57 17.77 -10.32
N GLN A 538 -6.20 18.90 -10.68
CA GLN A 538 -5.52 19.91 -11.49
C GLN A 538 -4.36 20.55 -10.72
N SER A 539 -4.49 20.76 -9.40
CA SER A 539 -3.40 21.25 -8.58
C SER A 539 -2.20 20.30 -8.54
N ILE A 540 -2.42 18.98 -8.42
CA ILE A 540 -1.34 18.00 -8.50
C ILE A 540 -0.74 17.95 -9.92
N LYS A 541 -1.57 18.03 -10.96
CA LYS A 541 -1.08 18.11 -12.36
C LYS A 541 -0.23 19.35 -12.61
N GLN A 542 -0.60 20.50 -12.04
CA GLN A 542 0.20 21.72 -12.13
C GLN A 542 1.54 21.55 -11.40
N LEU A 543 1.54 20.95 -10.21
CA LEU A 543 2.76 20.62 -9.48
C LEU A 543 3.67 19.67 -10.29
N LEU A 544 3.11 18.59 -10.85
CA LEU A 544 3.81 17.64 -11.73
C LEU A 544 4.42 18.34 -12.95
N ARG A 545 3.68 19.26 -13.59
CA ARG A 545 4.17 20.02 -14.75
C ARG A 545 5.30 20.97 -14.37
N ALA A 546 5.14 21.74 -13.28
CA ALA A 546 6.17 22.63 -12.79
C ALA A 546 7.47 21.87 -12.49
N MET A 547 7.36 20.70 -11.84
CA MET A 547 8.50 19.81 -11.59
C MET A 547 9.13 19.28 -12.88
N LEU A 548 8.32 18.86 -13.87
CA LEU A 548 8.83 18.42 -15.16
C LEU A 548 9.56 19.53 -15.90
N ASP A 549 9.03 20.76 -15.85
CA ASP A 549 9.61 21.90 -16.55
C ASP A 549 10.92 22.35 -15.88
N GLU A 550 11.00 22.35 -14.53
CA GLU A 550 12.25 22.49 -13.79
C GLU A 550 13.28 21.44 -14.22
N ARG A 551 12.91 20.16 -14.21
CA ARG A 551 13.80 19.06 -14.61
C ARG A 551 14.20 19.14 -16.09
N LYS A 552 13.31 19.58 -16.98
CA LYS A 552 13.62 19.80 -18.42
C LYS A 552 14.55 20.99 -18.63
N ALA A 553 14.47 22.03 -17.79
CA ALA A 553 15.38 23.17 -17.81
C ALA A 553 16.79 22.75 -17.36
N GLU A 554 16.90 21.90 -16.34
CA GLU A 554 18.16 21.32 -15.84
C GLU A 554 18.83 20.39 -16.87
N ARG A 555 18.05 19.70 -17.72
CA ARG A 555 18.53 18.76 -18.77
C ARG A 555 19.30 19.39 -19.93
N LYS A 556 19.35 20.72 -20.08
CA LYS A 556 20.01 21.36 -21.24
C LYS A 556 21.54 21.30 -21.22
N SER A 557 22.15 20.61 -20.26
CA SER A 557 23.60 20.40 -20.17
C SER A 557 23.94 18.93 -19.97
N SER A 558 24.66 18.37 -20.95
CA SER A 558 25.40 17.09 -20.92
C SER A 558 24.59 15.79 -21.03
N ALA A 559 24.58 15.24 -22.25
CA ALA A 559 24.54 13.79 -22.44
C ALA A 559 25.90 13.23 -22.01
N ASN A 560 26.02 12.71 -20.79
CA ASN A 560 27.29 12.18 -20.30
C ASN A 560 27.21 10.68 -20.00
N LYS A 561 28.21 9.95 -20.48
CA LYS A 561 28.46 8.54 -20.17
C LYS A 561 28.88 8.48 -18.69
N GLY A 562 28.25 7.65 -17.86
CA GLY A 562 28.52 7.60 -16.42
C GLY A 562 30.01 7.50 -16.04
N MET A 563 30.37 7.99 -14.84
CA MET A 563 31.73 8.02 -14.30
C MET A 563 31.97 6.84 -13.34
N LEU A 564 33.02 6.07 -13.58
CA LEU A 564 33.45 4.94 -12.75
C LEU A 564 34.43 5.41 -11.67
N TYR A 565 34.05 5.30 -10.41
CA TYR A 565 34.92 5.62 -9.27
C TYR A 565 35.62 4.37 -8.74
N LEU A 566 36.95 4.30 -8.85
CA LEU A 566 37.79 3.20 -8.38
C LEU A 566 38.28 3.46 -6.95
N ASN A 567 38.12 2.50 -6.04
CA ASN A 567 38.49 2.66 -4.63
C ASN A 567 39.98 2.39 -4.39
N ALA A 568 40.77 3.43 -4.14
CA ALA A 568 42.19 3.27 -3.83
C ALA A 568 42.45 2.55 -2.50
N ARG A 569 41.47 2.47 -1.58
CA ARG A 569 41.59 1.70 -0.33
C ARG A 569 41.34 0.21 -0.54
N ASN A 570 40.77 -0.19 -1.67
CA ASN A 570 40.45 -1.59 -1.93
C ASN A 570 41.71 -2.38 -2.34
N PRO A 571 41.97 -3.55 -1.71
CA PRO A 571 43.16 -4.36 -2.01
C PRO A 571 43.23 -4.84 -3.48
N VAL A 572 42.10 -5.19 -4.09
CA VAL A 572 42.04 -5.65 -5.49
C VAL A 572 42.42 -4.51 -6.44
N ILE A 573 41.87 -3.31 -6.24
CA ILE A 573 42.21 -2.13 -7.05
C ILE A 573 43.67 -1.73 -6.90
N ASN A 574 44.21 -1.80 -5.68
CA ASN A 574 45.62 -1.53 -5.42
C ASN A 574 46.52 -2.56 -6.14
N GLN A 575 46.17 -3.84 -6.08
CA GLN A 575 46.86 -4.90 -6.81
C GLN A 575 46.83 -4.69 -8.32
N VAL A 576 45.65 -4.43 -8.89
CA VAL A 576 45.48 -4.15 -10.33
C VAL A 576 46.36 -2.96 -10.75
N ALA A 577 46.36 -1.88 -9.97
CA ALA A 577 47.21 -0.72 -10.24
C ALA A 577 48.71 -1.05 -10.18
N THR A 578 49.14 -1.94 -9.27
CA THR A 578 50.57 -2.30 -9.10
C THR A 578 51.09 -3.30 -10.11
N LEU A 579 50.25 -4.21 -10.62
CA LEU A 579 50.69 -5.30 -11.50
C LEU A 579 51.17 -4.78 -12.86
N ASN A 580 50.72 -3.61 -13.31
CA ASN A 580 51.16 -2.91 -14.54
C ASN A 580 51.33 -3.81 -15.80
N HIS A 581 50.58 -4.91 -15.89
CA HIS A 581 50.59 -5.88 -16.99
C HIS A 581 49.37 -5.69 -17.90
N TYR A 582 49.08 -4.43 -18.27
CA TYR A 582 47.88 -4.07 -19.03
C TYR A 582 47.86 -4.59 -20.48
N SER A 583 48.98 -5.12 -20.97
CA SER A 583 49.12 -5.75 -22.28
C SER A 583 48.63 -7.21 -22.31
N ASP A 584 48.39 -7.83 -21.15
CA ASP A 584 47.91 -9.21 -21.04
C ASP A 584 46.39 -9.27 -21.31
N PRO A 585 45.93 -10.12 -22.26
CA PRO A 585 44.49 -10.38 -22.46
C PRO A 585 43.73 -10.71 -21.18
N GLN A 586 44.35 -11.41 -20.22
CA GLN A 586 43.71 -11.79 -18.95
C GLN A 586 43.51 -10.59 -18.01
N MET A 587 44.39 -9.58 -18.07
CA MET A 587 44.21 -8.34 -17.30
C MET A 587 43.02 -7.53 -17.81
N ARG A 588 42.80 -7.53 -19.12
CA ARG A 588 41.63 -6.89 -19.74
C ARG A 588 40.32 -7.52 -19.23
N ASP A 589 40.27 -8.84 -19.08
CA ASP A 589 39.10 -9.53 -18.55
C ASP A 589 38.81 -9.16 -17.08
N VAL A 590 39.86 -8.93 -16.28
CA VAL A 590 39.73 -8.44 -14.90
C VAL A 590 39.16 -7.01 -14.85
N LEU A 591 39.63 -6.10 -15.72
CA LEU A 591 39.09 -4.74 -15.80
C LEU A 591 37.61 -4.73 -16.26
N ILE A 592 37.27 -5.57 -17.25
CA ILE A 592 35.87 -5.76 -17.70
C ILE A 592 35.02 -6.33 -16.57
N PHE A 593 35.53 -7.30 -15.81
CA PHE A 593 34.84 -7.87 -14.67
C PHE A 593 34.52 -6.82 -13.59
N LEU A 594 35.51 -5.98 -13.23
CA LEU A 594 35.33 -4.91 -12.25
C LEU A 594 34.30 -3.87 -12.72
N TYR A 595 34.35 -3.48 -14.00
CA TYR A 595 33.37 -2.59 -14.60
C TYR A 595 31.95 -3.19 -14.61
N ASN A 596 31.80 -4.43 -15.07
CA ASN A 596 30.50 -5.11 -15.13
C ASN A 596 29.91 -5.32 -13.73
N ASN A 597 30.74 -5.58 -12.73
CA ASN A 597 30.33 -5.65 -11.34
C ASN A 597 29.77 -4.30 -10.86
N ALA A 598 30.53 -3.21 -11.06
CA ALA A 598 30.06 -1.85 -10.74
C ALA A 598 28.77 -1.47 -11.50
N LEU A 599 28.65 -1.91 -12.76
CA LEU A 599 27.46 -1.72 -13.58
C LEU A 599 26.25 -2.48 -13.03
N MET A 600 26.39 -3.76 -12.66
CA MET A 600 25.31 -4.57 -12.07
C MET A 600 24.78 -4.00 -10.75
N LEU A 601 25.59 -3.25 -10.03
CA LEU A 601 25.24 -2.65 -8.74
C LEU A 601 24.71 -1.22 -8.86
N SER A 602 24.94 -0.59 -10.00
CA SER A 602 24.34 0.70 -10.31
C SER A 602 22.82 0.58 -10.46
N ALA A 603 22.11 1.67 -10.18
CA ALA A 603 20.67 1.78 -10.31
C ALA A 603 20.14 1.40 -11.71
N GLN A 604 20.96 1.52 -12.77
CA GLN A 604 20.59 1.20 -14.16
C GLN A 604 20.88 -0.25 -14.56
N GLY A 605 21.83 -0.95 -13.90
CA GLY A 605 22.14 -2.35 -14.19
C GLY A 605 21.34 -3.35 -13.35
N ALA A 606 20.88 -2.94 -12.17
CA ALA A 606 20.05 -3.75 -11.29
C ALA A 606 18.56 -3.61 -11.69
N GLN A 607 18.07 -4.46 -12.61
CA GLN A 607 16.62 -4.57 -12.87
C GLN A 607 15.81 -5.00 -11.61
N ARG A 608 16.48 -5.35 -10.50
CA ARG A 608 15.90 -5.75 -9.21
C ARG A 608 16.66 -5.09 -8.05
N LEU A 609 15.92 -4.65 -7.03
CA LEU A 609 16.49 -4.15 -5.77
C LEU A 609 17.40 -5.20 -5.11
N VAL A 610 18.70 -4.94 -5.05
CA VAL A 610 19.64 -5.71 -4.24
C VAL A 610 19.65 -5.09 -2.84
N LYS A 611 19.32 -5.87 -1.82
CA LYS A 611 19.40 -5.42 -0.42
C LYS A 611 20.87 -5.15 -0.02
N PRO A 612 21.16 -4.15 0.84
CA PRO A 612 22.52 -3.82 1.26
C PRO A 612 23.33 -5.01 1.82
N GLU A 613 22.66 -5.90 2.57
CA GLU A 613 23.23 -7.13 3.12
C GLU A 613 23.72 -8.12 2.05
N HIS A 614 22.96 -8.26 0.97
CA HIS A 614 23.29 -9.13 -0.16
C HIS A 614 24.36 -8.49 -1.06
N ALA A 615 24.35 -7.16 -1.20
CA ALA A 615 25.38 -6.45 -1.96
C ALA A 615 26.78 -6.74 -1.40
N LYS A 616 26.96 -6.67 -0.07
CA LYS A 616 28.22 -7.01 0.60
C LYS A 616 28.70 -8.44 0.29
N GLN A 617 27.81 -9.42 0.38
CA GLN A 617 28.15 -10.82 0.09
C GLN A 617 28.57 -11.03 -1.38
N ILE A 618 27.88 -10.35 -2.30
CA ILE A 618 28.22 -10.35 -3.73
C ILE A 618 29.61 -9.75 -3.95
N PHE A 619 29.93 -8.61 -3.31
CA PHE A 619 31.26 -8.01 -3.39
C PHE A 619 32.35 -8.91 -2.85
N ASP A 620 32.16 -9.50 -1.66
CA ASP A 620 33.15 -10.38 -1.05
C ASP A 620 33.39 -11.64 -1.90
N ALA A 621 32.34 -12.21 -2.49
CA ALA A 621 32.47 -13.33 -3.42
C ALA A 621 33.20 -12.94 -4.71
N ASN A 622 32.84 -11.81 -5.31
CA ASN A 622 33.45 -11.35 -6.56
C ASN A 622 34.90 -10.90 -6.37
N ASN A 623 35.25 -10.29 -5.24
CA ASN A 623 36.63 -9.98 -4.88
C ASN A 623 37.48 -11.24 -4.73
N ARG A 624 36.94 -12.31 -4.12
CA ARG A 624 37.64 -13.61 -4.05
C ARG A 624 37.93 -14.18 -5.44
N VAL A 625 36.97 -14.08 -6.36
CA VAL A 625 37.14 -14.54 -7.74
C VAL A 625 38.17 -13.69 -8.48
N ALA A 626 38.10 -12.36 -8.37
CA ALA A 626 39.08 -11.46 -8.98
C ALA A 626 40.49 -11.69 -8.43
N SER A 627 40.64 -11.81 -7.10
CA SER A 627 41.92 -12.15 -6.47
C SER A 627 42.45 -13.52 -6.89
N ALA A 628 41.60 -14.53 -7.03
CA ALA A 628 42.01 -15.85 -7.51
C ALA A 628 42.50 -15.81 -8.97
N LEU A 629 41.81 -15.06 -9.84
CA LEU A 629 42.23 -14.84 -11.23
C LEU A 629 43.56 -14.08 -11.30
N MET A 630 43.76 -13.05 -10.48
CA MET A 630 45.02 -12.29 -10.40
C MET A 630 46.18 -13.13 -9.84
N ASN A 631 45.93 -14.00 -8.86
CA ASN A 631 46.94 -14.91 -8.32
C ASN A 631 47.35 -15.97 -9.35
N ALA A 632 46.42 -16.42 -10.20
CA ALA A 632 46.72 -17.31 -11.32
C ALA A 632 47.59 -16.62 -12.39
N ILE A 633 47.41 -15.31 -12.63
CA ILE A 633 48.24 -14.51 -13.55
C ILE A 633 49.67 -14.30 -13.01
N THR A 634 49.84 -14.21 -11.69
CA THR A 634 51.15 -13.89 -11.04
C THR A 634 51.96 -15.11 -10.62
N GLY A 635 51.44 -16.33 -10.79
CA GLY A 635 52.19 -17.59 -10.60
C GLY A 635 52.62 -17.93 -9.17
N THR A 636 52.03 -17.32 -8.13
CA THR A 636 52.32 -17.66 -6.73
C THR A 636 51.34 -18.71 -6.18
N PRO A 637 51.82 -19.77 -5.49
CA PRO A 637 50.93 -20.81 -4.96
C PRO A 637 50.07 -20.25 -3.82
N SER A 638 48.81 -20.66 -3.82
CA SER A 638 47.73 -20.18 -2.95
C SER A 638 48.03 -20.34 -1.45
N VAL A 639 48.04 -19.23 -0.71
CA VAL A 639 47.82 -19.25 0.73
C VAL A 639 46.32 -19.42 0.95
N ILE A 640 45.89 -20.60 1.40
CA ILE A 640 44.50 -20.85 1.78
C ILE A 640 44.23 -20.09 3.08
N ASN A 641 43.46 -19.01 3.00
CA ASN A 641 42.91 -18.36 4.19
C ASN A 641 41.79 -19.23 4.77
N LEU A 642 42.00 -19.78 5.97
CA LEU A 642 40.95 -20.41 6.75
C LEU A 642 39.83 -19.40 7.05
N PRO A 643 38.56 -19.82 7.09
CA PRO A 643 37.45 -18.92 7.42
C PRO A 643 37.62 -18.36 8.85
N PRO A 644 37.20 -17.11 9.12
CA PRO A 644 37.22 -16.56 10.48
C PRO A 644 36.38 -17.43 11.43
N ALA A 645 36.78 -17.42 12.71
CA ALA A 645 36.41 -18.31 13.83
C ALA A 645 34.91 -18.38 14.23
N THR A 646 33.97 -18.11 13.32
CA THR A 646 32.54 -17.95 13.61
C THR A 646 31.61 -18.85 12.78
N VAL A 647 32.12 -19.93 12.17
CA VAL A 647 31.27 -20.87 11.42
C VAL A 647 31.05 -22.16 12.22
N ALA A 648 29.84 -22.72 12.09
CA ALA A 648 29.34 -24.02 12.54
C ALA A 648 30.40 -25.15 12.65
N PRO A 649 30.18 -26.19 13.48
CA PRO A 649 31.12 -27.30 13.64
C PRO A 649 31.62 -27.83 12.28
N TYR A 650 32.92 -28.03 12.17
CA TYR A 650 33.56 -28.44 10.92
C TYR A 650 34.59 -29.53 11.18
N VAL A 651 34.82 -30.36 10.15
CA VAL A 651 35.87 -31.38 10.15
C VAL A 651 37.05 -30.85 9.36
N LEU A 652 38.22 -30.85 9.98
CA LEU A 652 39.46 -30.45 9.32
C LEU A 652 40.14 -31.66 8.71
N LEU A 653 40.36 -31.65 7.39
CA LEU A 653 41.07 -32.70 6.67
C LEU A 653 42.49 -32.22 6.34
N ILE A 654 43.50 -32.88 6.91
CA ILE A 654 44.91 -32.57 6.65
C ILE A 654 45.44 -33.53 5.58
N ASN A 655 45.74 -32.99 4.40
CA ASN A 655 46.15 -33.74 3.22
C ASN A 655 47.68 -33.88 3.18
N THR A 656 48.19 -35.10 3.29
CA THR A 656 49.64 -35.38 3.32
C THR A 656 50.20 -35.90 1.99
N LEU A 657 49.35 -36.34 1.04
CA LEU A 657 49.81 -37.10 -0.15
C LEU A 657 49.40 -36.54 -1.51
N GLY A 658 48.60 -35.47 -1.59
CA GLY A 658 48.25 -34.88 -2.90
C GLY A 658 47.46 -35.80 -3.84
N ASN A 659 46.92 -36.92 -3.36
CA ASN A 659 46.11 -37.84 -4.18
C ASN A 659 44.67 -37.35 -4.26
N ALA A 660 44.37 -36.58 -5.31
CA ALA A 660 43.09 -35.91 -5.51
C ALA A 660 41.87 -36.84 -5.46
N GLN A 661 42.01 -38.12 -5.85
CA GLN A 661 40.90 -39.06 -5.93
C GLN A 661 40.44 -39.54 -4.55
N VAL A 662 41.39 -39.90 -3.67
CA VAL A 662 41.08 -40.28 -2.27
C VAL A 662 40.49 -39.08 -1.52
N ASN A 663 41.03 -37.88 -1.75
CA ASN A 663 40.50 -36.64 -1.16
C ASN A 663 39.06 -36.35 -1.60
N GLN A 664 38.74 -36.56 -2.87
CA GLN A 664 37.40 -36.34 -3.39
C GLN A 664 36.40 -37.36 -2.84
N GLU A 665 36.82 -38.62 -2.64
CA GLU A 665 35.98 -39.66 -2.04
C GLU A 665 35.75 -39.44 -0.54
N VAL A 666 36.81 -39.14 0.22
CA VAL A 666 36.70 -38.80 1.66
C VAL A 666 35.82 -37.57 1.86
N ARG A 667 36.02 -36.52 1.06
CA ARG A 667 35.19 -35.32 1.08
C ARG A 667 33.73 -35.61 0.71
N SER A 668 33.51 -36.42 -0.32
CA SER A 668 32.16 -36.84 -0.73
C SER A 668 31.42 -37.59 0.38
N VAL A 669 32.11 -38.41 1.17
CA VAL A 669 31.47 -39.14 2.28
C VAL A 669 31.19 -38.21 3.45
N LEU A 670 32.16 -37.38 3.85
CA LEU A 670 32.02 -36.45 4.97
C LEU A 670 30.95 -35.36 4.71
N GLU A 671 30.87 -34.85 3.48
CA GLU A 671 29.84 -33.88 3.07
C GLU A 671 28.46 -34.53 2.85
N SER A 672 28.37 -35.87 2.80
CA SER A 672 27.11 -36.62 2.66
C SER A 672 26.48 -37.08 3.99
N ALA A 673 27.19 -36.90 5.11
CA ALA A 673 26.65 -37.10 6.47
C ALA A 673 25.70 -35.92 6.84
N PRO A 674 24.78 -36.06 7.82
CA PRO A 674 23.67 -35.10 7.96
C PRO A 674 24.14 -33.68 8.32
N PHE A 675 23.91 -32.77 7.37
CA PHE A 675 23.79 -31.30 7.37
C PHE A 675 24.73 -30.37 8.15
N PHE A 676 25.67 -30.81 8.99
CA PHE A 676 26.41 -29.88 9.86
C PHE A 676 27.92 -30.08 9.98
N LEU A 677 28.60 -30.53 8.92
CA LEU A 677 30.06 -30.52 8.91
C LEU A 677 30.58 -29.99 7.57
N ARG A 678 31.20 -28.80 7.58
CA ARG A 678 31.95 -28.30 6.42
C ARG A 678 33.33 -28.96 6.41
N VAL A 679 33.73 -29.58 5.30
CA VAL A 679 35.09 -30.13 5.17
C VAL A 679 36.03 -29.04 4.69
N VAL A 680 37.10 -28.79 5.45
CA VAL A 680 38.14 -27.82 5.08
C VAL A 680 39.44 -28.58 4.85
N GLY A 681 39.97 -28.52 3.63
CA GLY A 681 41.23 -29.18 3.25
C GLY A 681 42.44 -28.25 3.39
N ILE A 682 43.53 -28.77 3.95
CA ILE A 682 44.84 -28.08 4.01
C ILE A 682 45.90 -28.97 3.33
N ASP A 683 46.66 -28.41 2.39
CA ASP A 683 47.82 -29.09 1.78
C ASP A 683 49.06 -29.00 2.68
N ALA A 684 49.88 -30.06 2.66
CA ALA A 684 50.93 -30.47 3.60
C ALA A 684 51.99 -29.44 4.06
N ALA A 685 52.00 -28.20 3.56
CA ALA A 685 52.89 -27.15 4.06
C ALA A 685 52.20 -26.33 5.16
N LEU A 686 52.03 -26.93 6.34
CA LEU A 686 51.49 -26.25 7.53
C LEU A 686 52.43 -25.12 7.99
N SER A 687 52.16 -23.88 7.55
CA SER A 687 52.70 -22.67 8.16
C SER A 687 51.80 -22.27 9.32
N LEU A 688 52.22 -22.58 10.55
CA LEU A 688 51.44 -22.33 11.77
C LEU A 688 51.52 -20.84 12.14
N THR A 689 50.50 -20.08 11.78
CA THR A 689 50.25 -18.71 12.27
C THR A 689 49.32 -18.73 13.50
N GLU A 690 49.32 -17.68 14.33
CA GLU A 690 48.40 -17.56 15.50
C GLU A 690 46.91 -17.74 15.15
N HIS A 691 46.50 -17.32 13.95
CA HIS A 691 45.13 -17.49 13.46
C HIS A 691 44.80 -18.95 13.11
N SER A 692 45.80 -19.72 12.67
CA SER A 692 45.66 -21.15 12.37
C SER A 692 45.51 -21.98 13.65
N LEU A 693 46.14 -21.54 14.75
CA LEU A 693 46.05 -22.13 16.09
C LEU A 693 44.64 -22.08 16.69
N GLN A 694 43.99 -20.92 16.65
CA GLN A 694 42.62 -20.78 17.15
C GLN A 694 41.62 -21.62 16.35
N SER A 695 41.84 -21.73 15.03
CA SER A 695 41.00 -22.55 14.16
C SER A 695 41.15 -24.03 14.52
N LEU A 696 42.37 -24.53 14.70
CA LEU A 696 42.64 -25.92 15.08
C LEU A 696 41.96 -26.34 16.39
N GLN A 697 41.85 -25.44 17.37
CA GLN A 697 41.20 -25.72 18.66
C GLN A 697 39.66 -25.77 18.60
N GLN A 698 39.06 -25.23 17.53
CA GLN A 698 37.61 -25.15 17.35
C GLN A 698 37.06 -26.25 16.44
N ALA A 699 37.93 -27.05 15.80
CA ALA A 699 37.50 -28.16 14.97
C ALA A 699 36.77 -29.22 15.80
N ALA A 700 35.67 -29.77 15.26
CA ALA A 700 34.93 -30.84 15.92
C ALA A 700 35.69 -32.18 15.89
N CYS A 701 36.48 -32.40 14.83
CA CYS A 701 37.36 -33.55 14.65
C CYS A 701 38.43 -33.20 13.60
N ILE A 702 39.61 -33.81 13.71
CA ILE A 702 40.68 -33.71 12.71
C ILE A 702 40.88 -35.09 12.08
N VAL A 703 40.80 -35.16 10.75
CA VAL A 703 41.08 -36.39 9.98
C VAL A 703 42.38 -36.21 9.22
N VAL A 704 43.29 -37.17 9.38
CA VAL A 704 44.63 -37.14 8.76
C VAL A 704 44.86 -38.39 7.95
N ASP A 705 45.31 -38.23 6.70
CA ASP A 705 45.78 -39.35 5.90
C ASP A 705 47.23 -39.71 6.32
N ALA A 706 47.42 -40.94 6.76
CA ALA A 706 48.68 -41.55 7.22
C ALA A 706 49.11 -42.73 6.34
N SER A 707 48.63 -42.81 5.10
CA SER A 707 48.89 -43.92 4.17
C SER A 707 50.36 -44.07 3.77
N GLU A 708 51.17 -43.01 3.79
CA GLU A 708 52.63 -43.07 3.74
C GLU A 708 53.25 -42.33 4.94
N PRO A 709 53.94 -43.02 5.87
CA PRO A 709 54.55 -42.37 7.01
C PRO A 709 55.84 -41.64 6.60
N ALA A 710 55.73 -40.48 5.97
CA ALA A 710 56.84 -39.55 5.88
C ALA A 710 57.10 -38.97 7.28
N GLN A 711 58.37 -38.95 7.72
CA GLN A 711 58.77 -38.43 9.03
C GLN A 711 58.28 -36.99 9.30
N ALA A 712 58.14 -36.19 8.23
CA ALA A 712 57.57 -34.85 8.26
C ALA A 712 56.07 -34.84 8.64
N SER A 713 55.28 -35.78 8.10
CA SER A 713 53.85 -35.92 8.40
C SER A 713 53.62 -36.31 9.87
N LEU A 714 54.49 -37.15 10.42
CA LEU A 714 54.44 -37.55 11.84
C LEU A 714 54.83 -36.41 12.78
N LEU A 715 55.80 -35.58 12.40
CA LEU A 715 56.17 -34.37 13.14
C LEU A 715 55.05 -33.32 13.10
N ALA A 716 54.40 -33.14 11.94
CA ALA A 716 53.26 -32.23 11.81
C ALA A 716 52.07 -32.71 12.67
N LEU A 717 51.78 -34.01 12.69
CA LEU A 717 50.78 -34.62 13.57
C LEU A 717 51.11 -34.40 15.06
N GLY A 718 52.37 -34.58 15.46
CA GLY A 718 52.83 -34.31 16.83
C GLY A 718 52.66 -32.83 17.22
N ALA A 719 52.93 -31.91 16.29
CA ALA A 719 52.71 -30.48 16.50
C ALA A 719 51.21 -30.14 16.62
N VAL A 720 50.35 -30.70 15.76
CA VAL A 720 48.90 -30.49 15.83
C VAL A 720 48.34 -31.01 17.16
N TRP A 721 48.74 -32.21 17.59
CA TRP A 721 48.33 -32.76 18.88
C TRP A 721 48.79 -31.91 20.07
N ALA A 722 50.04 -31.42 20.05
CA ALA A 722 50.56 -30.56 21.12
C ALA A 722 49.79 -29.23 21.25
N LEU A 723 49.21 -28.75 20.14
CA LEU A 723 48.51 -27.47 20.06
C LEU A 723 47.00 -27.59 20.30
N ALA A 724 46.42 -28.77 20.02
CA ALA A 724 45.00 -29.07 20.20
C ALA A 724 44.78 -30.47 20.82
N PRO A 725 45.24 -30.70 22.06
CA PRO A 725 45.26 -32.05 22.68
C PRO A 725 43.88 -32.63 23.00
N ASN A 726 42.82 -31.83 22.93
CA ASN A 726 41.44 -32.22 23.28
C ASN A 726 40.53 -32.41 22.05
N VAL A 727 41.05 -32.27 20.83
CA VAL A 727 40.30 -32.46 19.60
C VAL A 727 40.58 -33.88 19.09
N PRO A 728 39.57 -34.70 18.80
CA PRO A 728 39.80 -36.07 18.37
C PRO A 728 40.51 -36.12 17.02
N ILE A 729 41.57 -36.93 16.94
CA ILE A 729 42.38 -37.12 15.72
C ILE A 729 42.15 -38.53 15.18
N ILE A 730 41.66 -38.62 13.94
CA ILE A 730 41.42 -39.87 13.23
C ILE A 730 42.49 -40.01 12.13
N ALA A 731 43.24 -41.10 12.16
CA ALA A 731 44.21 -41.41 11.12
C ALA A 731 43.69 -42.47 10.15
N LEU A 732 43.74 -42.15 8.85
CA LEU A 732 43.38 -43.04 7.75
C LEU A 732 44.65 -43.68 7.17
N ARG A 733 44.63 -44.98 6.87
CA ARG A 733 45.81 -45.72 6.39
C ARG A 733 45.46 -46.63 5.23
N ALA A 734 46.37 -46.81 4.27
CA ALA A 734 46.20 -47.75 3.16
C ALA A 734 47.21 -48.92 3.25
N GLY A 735 46.71 -50.16 3.37
CA GLY A 735 47.49 -51.40 3.15
C GLY A 735 48.22 -51.97 4.38
N GLU A 736 48.99 -53.06 4.21
CA GLU A 736 49.78 -53.73 5.27
C GLU A 736 51.17 -53.10 5.43
N ALA A 737 51.36 -52.34 6.51
CA ALA A 737 52.62 -51.72 6.91
C ALA A 737 52.62 -51.55 8.43
N ASP A 738 53.34 -52.41 9.15
CA ASP A 738 54.28 -51.93 10.16
C ASP A 738 53.70 -50.93 11.18
N ARG A 739 52.75 -51.37 12.03
CA ARG A 739 52.22 -50.70 13.24
C ARG A 739 52.77 -49.28 13.52
N LEU A 740 52.03 -48.25 13.11
CA LEU A 740 52.11 -46.91 13.69
C LEU A 740 51.53 -46.94 15.10
N ALA A 741 52.39 -47.10 16.11
CA ALA A 741 52.02 -46.88 17.51
C ALA A 741 52.23 -45.41 17.86
N ILE A 742 51.30 -44.53 17.47
CA ILE A 742 51.28 -43.14 17.96
C ILE A 742 50.34 -43.08 19.17
N PRO A 743 50.82 -42.72 20.38
CA PRO A 743 49.98 -42.66 21.58
C PRO A 743 48.87 -41.59 21.55
N ALA A 744 48.91 -40.71 20.55
CA ALA A 744 48.13 -39.48 20.44
C ALA A 744 46.97 -39.56 19.43
N ILE A 745 46.70 -40.76 18.87
CA ILE A 745 45.63 -40.98 17.90
C ILE A 745 44.50 -41.74 18.58
N ASP A 746 43.28 -41.19 18.55
CA ASP A 746 42.11 -41.79 19.20
C ASP A 746 41.60 -43.04 18.45
N ALA A 747 41.74 -43.07 17.12
CA ALA A 747 41.41 -44.24 16.31
C ALA A 747 42.18 -44.28 14.97
N VAL A 748 42.59 -45.49 14.55
CA VAL A 748 43.27 -45.76 13.28
C VAL A 748 42.40 -46.68 12.44
N TYR A 749 42.11 -46.28 11.20
CA TYR A 749 41.25 -47.05 10.28
C TYR A 749 42.02 -47.42 9.00
N ASP A 750 41.95 -48.70 8.62
CA ASP A 750 42.53 -49.22 7.38
C ASP A 750 41.51 -49.15 6.25
N LEU A 751 41.84 -48.42 5.20
CA LEU A 751 40.94 -48.08 4.11
C LEU A 751 40.77 -49.20 3.07
N GLY A 752 41.65 -50.21 3.07
CA GLY A 752 41.59 -51.33 2.12
C GLY A 752 41.74 -50.91 0.64
N VAL A 753 42.27 -51.81 -0.21
CA VAL A 753 42.76 -51.44 -1.56
C VAL A 753 41.65 -51.35 -2.64
N ARG A 754 40.36 -51.20 -2.31
CA ARG A 754 39.28 -51.14 -3.33
C ARG A 754 38.19 -50.11 -3.02
N GLY A 755 37.86 -49.24 -3.97
CA GLY A 755 36.98 -48.07 -3.78
C GLY A 755 35.60 -48.32 -3.14
N ASP A 756 35.03 -49.52 -3.27
CA ASP A 756 33.75 -49.86 -2.60
C ASP A 756 33.90 -50.09 -1.08
N SER A 757 35.09 -50.44 -0.58
CA SER A 757 35.35 -50.59 0.86
C SER A 757 35.57 -49.26 1.58
N LEU A 758 35.99 -48.21 0.86
CA LEU A 758 36.28 -46.90 1.44
C LEU A 758 35.02 -46.23 2.01
N ARG A 759 33.93 -46.21 1.22
CA ARG A 759 32.67 -45.60 1.64
C ARG A 759 32.05 -46.33 2.83
N HIS A 760 32.13 -47.66 2.87
CA HIS A 760 31.64 -48.46 3.99
C HIS A 760 32.49 -48.27 5.26
N ALA A 761 33.83 -48.22 5.12
CA ALA A 761 34.73 -47.95 6.24
C ALA A 761 34.54 -46.54 6.82
N LEU A 762 34.33 -45.54 5.95
CA LEU A 762 34.08 -44.15 6.35
C LEU A 762 32.69 -43.95 6.99
N GLN A 763 31.69 -44.77 6.65
CA GLN A 763 30.38 -44.76 7.31
C GLN A 763 30.41 -45.39 8.71
N GLU A 764 31.31 -46.36 8.96
CA GLU A 764 31.52 -46.95 10.28
C GLU A 764 32.31 -46.06 11.25
N LEU A 765 32.93 -44.97 10.78
CA LEU A 765 33.72 -44.03 11.60
C LEU A 765 32.96 -43.40 12.79
N ASN A 766 31.63 -43.53 12.83
CA ASN A 766 30.75 -43.04 13.90
C ASN A 766 31.02 -41.57 14.30
N LEU A 767 31.39 -40.73 13.33
CA LEU A 767 31.75 -39.31 13.48
C LEU A 767 30.67 -38.49 14.19
N ALA A 768 29.41 -38.93 14.11
CA ALA A 768 28.26 -38.29 14.76
C ALA A 768 28.35 -38.28 16.30
N GLN A 769 29.00 -39.27 16.93
CA GLN A 769 29.21 -39.28 18.38
C GLN A 769 30.31 -38.33 18.84
N ALA A 770 31.30 -38.02 17.99
CA ALA A 770 32.37 -37.09 18.32
C ALA A 770 31.93 -35.62 18.22
N ALA A 771 30.91 -35.32 17.41
CA ALA A 771 30.42 -33.96 17.14
C ALA A 771 29.29 -33.48 18.07
N SER A 772 28.89 -34.25 19.09
CA SER A 772 27.66 -34.00 19.85
C SER A 772 27.82 -32.97 20.99
N ARG A 773 27.86 -31.67 20.65
CA ARG A 773 27.46 -30.59 21.56
C ARG A 773 26.35 -29.77 20.92
N LEU A 774 25.30 -29.47 21.69
CA LEU A 774 24.20 -28.63 21.21
C LEU A 774 24.69 -27.22 20.93
N SER A 775 24.30 -26.64 19.80
CA SER A 775 24.63 -25.25 19.48
C SER A 775 23.43 -24.33 19.79
N ALA A 776 23.70 -23.08 20.15
CA ALA A 776 22.63 -22.08 20.35
C ALA A 776 21.77 -21.87 19.08
N ALA A 777 22.35 -22.13 17.89
CA ALA A 777 21.64 -22.06 16.62
C ALA A 777 20.54 -23.14 16.49
N ASP A 778 20.68 -24.27 17.19
CA ASP A 778 19.69 -25.35 17.17
C ASP A 778 18.36 -24.95 17.84
N PHE A 779 18.39 -23.97 18.74
CA PHE A 779 17.19 -23.42 19.38
C PHE A 779 16.59 -22.21 18.66
N LEU A 780 17.42 -21.42 17.98
CA LEU A 780 16.99 -20.19 17.28
C LEU A 780 16.09 -20.46 16.05
N ARG A 781 15.99 -21.72 15.61
CA ARG A 781 15.01 -22.14 14.60
C ARG A 781 13.57 -22.14 15.11
N TYR A 782 13.38 -22.14 16.43
CA TYR A 782 12.08 -22.06 17.08
C TYR A 782 11.80 -20.59 17.41
N GLU A 783 10.87 -19.96 16.70
CA GLU A 783 10.64 -18.50 16.77
C GLU A 783 10.30 -17.98 18.18
N PHE A 784 9.86 -18.86 19.08
CA PHE A 784 9.51 -18.54 20.46
C PHE A 784 10.69 -18.61 21.45
N VAL A 785 11.86 -19.11 21.05
CA VAL A 785 13.03 -19.22 21.93
C VAL A 785 13.97 -18.03 21.74
N SER A 786 14.06 -17.16 22.75
CA SER A 786 15.00 -16.03 22.72
C SER A 786 16.46 -16.47 22.68
N GLU A 787 17.32 -15.67 22.04
CA GLU A 787 18.77 -15.93 21.90
C GLU A 787 19.47 -16.16 23.25
N ARG A 788 19.09 -15.40 24.27
CA ARG A 788 19.65 -15.55 25.62
C ARG A 788 19.28 -16.88 26.29
N LEU A 789 18.07 -17.38 26.04
CA LEU A 789 17.60 -18.67 26.55
C LEU A 789 18.22 -19.83 25.76
N ALA A 790 18.31 -19.69 24.43
CA ALA A 790 18.99 -20.63 23.53
C ALA A 790 20.46 -20.85 23.94
N GLN A 791 21.17 -19.78 24.26
CA GLN A 791 22.57 -19.84 24.68
C GLN A 791 22.72 -20.53 26.03
N ALA A 792 21.88 -20.19 27.01
CA ALA A 792 21.93 -20.80 28.34
C ALA A 792 21.60 -22.31 28.33
N LEU A 793 20.66 -22.74 27.47
CA LEU A 793 20.33 -24.16 27.28
C LEU A 793 21.47 -24.93 26.57
N ALA A 794 22.06 -24.34 25.52
CA ALA A 794 23.19 -24.94 24.80
C ALA A 794 24.46 -25.09 25.65
N GLU A 795 24.62 -24.24 26.67
CA GLU A 795 25.73 -24.35 27.63
C GLU A 795 25.60 -25.54 28.59
N HIS A 796 24.38 -26.00 28.88
CA HIS A 796 24.12 -26.97 29.96
C HIS A 796 23.59 -28.32 29.49
N PHE A 797 23.05 -28.42 28.28
CA PHE A 797 22.45 -29.65 27.73
C PHE A 797 23.07 -30.04 26.40
N ARG A 798 23.20 -31.35 26.14
CA ARG A 798 23.91 -31.89 24.97
C ARG A 798 22.99 -32.27 23.82
N SER A 799 21.71 -32.52 24.10
CA SER A 799 20.66 -32.82 23.12
C SER A 799 19.35 -32.11 23.48
N ILE A 800 18.47 -31.87 22.49
CA ILE A 800 17.11 -31.34 22.76
C ILE A 800 16.31 -32.37 23.58
N ASP A 801 16.55 -33.67 23.35
CA ASP A 801 15.97 -34.76 24.14
C ASP A 801 16.35 -34.69 25.62
N GLU A 802 17.57 -34.25 25.96
CA GLU A 802 17.96 -34.02 27.35
C GLU A 802 17.19 -32.86 27.98
N VAL A 803 16.89 -31.79 27.21
CA VAL A 803 16.07 -30.67 27.70
C VAL A 803 14.62 -31.09 27.92
N LEU A 804 14.05 -31.89 27.03
CA LEU A 804 12.67 -32.36 27.12
C LEU A 804 12.44 -33.36 28.28
N ASN A 805 13.45 -34.17 28.59
CA ASN A 805 13.37 -35.20 29.62
C ASN A 805 13.92 -34.76 30.99
N ALA A 806 14.51 -33.57 31.10
CA ALA A 806 15.01 -33.04 32.37
C ALA A 806 13.87 -32.53 33.27
N ASP A 807 14.07 -32.65 34.59
CA ASP A 807 13.12 -32.13 35.58
C ASP A 807 12.98 -30.59 35.44
N PRO A 808 11.77 -30.06 35.18
CA PRO A 808 11.55 -28.62 35.03
C PRO A 808 12.10 -27.79 36.21
N ALA A 809 12.09 -28.33 37.43
CA ALA A 809 12.65 -27.68 38.60
C ALA A 809 14.18 -27.60 38.58
N GLU A 810 14.83 -28.61 38.03
CA GLU A 810 16.28 -28.64 37.89
C GLU A 810 16.74 -27.70 36.77
N VAL A 811 16.03 -27.70 35.64
CA VAL A 811 16.27 -26.79 34.51
C VAL A 811 16.09 -25.33 34.91
N SER A 812 15.00 -25.01 35.62
CA SER A 812 14.74 -23.64 36.12
C SER A 812 15.81 -23.16 37.10
N ASN A 813 16.29 -24.05 37.98
CA ASN A 813 17.37 -23.73 38.92
C ASN A 813 18.72 -23.51 38.21
N LEU A 814 19.05 -24.33 37.21
CA LEU A 814 20.28 -24.22 36.40
C LEU A 814 20.33 -22.92 35.60
N LEU A 815 19.20 -22.49 35.03
CA LEU A 815 19.08 -21.25 34.26
C LEU A 815 19.04 -19.98 35.14
N GLY A 816 18.97 -20.16 36.46
CA GLY A 816 18.91 -19.09 37.45
C GLY A 816 17.50 -18.50 37.57
N VAL A 817 17.03 -18.35 38.82
CA VAL A 817 15.66 -17.98 39.25
C VAL A 817 15.11 -16.66 38.65
N ARG A 818 15.87 -15.95 37.81
CA ARG A 818 15.43 -14.72 37.11
C ARG A 818 15.06 -14.91 35.64
N LEU A 819 15.35 -16.04 35.00
CA LEU A 819 15.13 -16.19 33.55
C LEU A 819 13.87 -16.96 33.15
N ALA A 820 13.33 -17.85 33.99
CA ALA A 820 12.08 -18.55 33.69
C ALA A 820 11.46 -19.20 34.94
N PRO A 821 10.25 -18.81 35.38
CA PRO A 821 9.51 -19.55 36.40
C PRO A 821 9.15 -20.96 35.89
N LEU A 822 9.00 -21.93 36.79
CA LEU A 822 8.80 -23.35 36.47
C LEU A 822 7.78 -23.61 35.34
N GLY A 823 6.63 -22.92 35.39
CA GLY A 823 5.58 -23.05 34.38
C GLY A 823 5.98 -22.59 32.97
N LEU A 824 6.92 -21.65 32.86
CA LEU A 824 7.48 -21.23 31.56
C LEU A 824 8.40 -22.33 30.98
N ILE A 825 9.11 -23.08 31.82
CA ILE A 825 9.95 -24.20 31.39
C ILE A 825 9.09 -25.37 30.93
N GLU A 826 8.01 -25.68 31.65
CA GLU A 826 7.04 -26.70 31.24
C GLU A 826 6.36 -26.34 29.90
N GLU A 827 5.97 -25.07 29.71
CA GLU A 827 5.43 -24.62 28.42
C GLU A 827 6.48 -24.65 27.30
N LEU A 828 7.73 -24.31 27.58
CA LEU A 828 8.81 -24.40 26.60
C LEU A 828 9.06 -25.85 26.18
N GLN A 829 9.11 -26.79 27.13
CA GLN A 829 9.24 -28.22 26.83
C GLN A 829 8.05 -28.72 26.01
N ARG A 830 6.82 -28.31 26.36
CA ARG A 830 5.62 -28.65 25.59
C ARG A 830 5.69 -28.10 24.16
N ALA A 831 6.06 -26.84 23.99
CA ALA A 831 6.17 -26.21 22.68
C ALA A 831 7.27 -26.85 21.82
N LEU A 832 8.42 -27.17 22.41
CA LEU A 832 9.50 -27.90 21.74
C LEU A 832 9.09 -29.32 21.33
N GLN A 833 8.20 -29.95 22.08
CA GLN A 833 7.62 -31.26 21.74
C GLN A 833 6.64 -31.13 20.58
N GLU A 834 5.71 -30.16 20.63
CA GLU A 834 4.69 -29.92 19.60
C GLU A 834 5.32 -29.54 18.24
N ASP A 835 6.34 -28.68 18.23
CA ASP A 835 7.01 -28.20 17.02
C ASP A 835 8.08 -29.17 16.48
N ARG A 836 8.33 -30.28 17.18
CA ARG A 836 9.14 -31.40 16.68
C ARG A 836 8.27 -32.45 15.96
N ASP A 837 7.01 -32.57 16.38
CA ASP A 837 6.04 -33.49 15.78
C ASP A 837 5.35 -32.89 14.53
N ALA A 838 5.36 -31.55 14.39
CA ALA A 838 4.95 -30.78 13.20
C ALA A 838 6.06 -30.70 12.15
#